data_AF-A0A8T4PG93-F1
#
_entry.id   AF-A0A8T4PG93-F1
#
_cell.length_a   1.000
_cell.length_b   1.000
_cell.length_c   1.000
_cell.angle_alpha   90.00
_cell.angle_beta   90.00
_cell.angle_gamma   90.00
#
_symmetry.space_group_name_H-M   'P 1'
#
loop_
_entity.id
_entity.type
_entity.pdbx_description
1 polymer ?
#
loop_
_entity_poly.entity_id
_entity_poly.type
_entity_poly.pdbx_seq_one_letter_code
_entity_poly.pdbx_strand_id
1 'polypeptide(L)'
;MELKQIYQKILSEAKKRNIDDLDRFNNIKLEILKKYKISKIPKNATIASLASEKDRKDFKKILSMKPTRTISGVAPIALMMDPYPCPHTIKSIGPCSYCPGGPGSPFGDVPQSYTGKEPSTRRAIRNNYDPYLGVFNRLEHYIAMNLVPEKAEVILQGGTFSFFPKIYQEYFVKYLLKAMNDFSVLFYNEDNINMNKFNAFFEMPADIEDNERTKRIHQKLLFIKNLDLSNGEILSAVNYLFFNENTDFFNEKNNLNEANKFLNKIENNEIKNKILEQWQKINGHANNEKESNNTIKNSNNPIKINEKNNEILKIKNNHDANLIAMKEAIQKANSQNNSSLTLEKIQEQNENAKIRCIGLTIETKSDYGKLVQGNEMLRLGATRVEIGIQSVYDEVLEKTNRGNTVKDNVESIRILKDLGFKINAHYMPGLPFTTRGMDKKGLKELFENEAYRPDMLKIYPCMVLKGTRLYDDYIKGNFKPLKTKEAAELIAWFKQFVPKYCRIMRVQRDIPTYATDAGVDRTNLRQYIEKELKKSSITCNCIRCREVGHKLHLNKNLKIESPEIAVIEYKASKGKEFFISYEDIKANTLLGFCRLRFPSQFLRKEITEKSALIRELHVFGSAVSIGKKGSIQHTGIGKMLMKKAEEIALQNHKNKIVVISGIGARDYYKKLGYEGEGAYMVKKWDM
;
A
#
# COMPACT_ATOMS: atom_id res chain seq x y z
N MET A 1 19.35 -28.63 -22.46
CA MET A 1 19.92 -27.80 -21.39
C MET A 1 18.76 -27.17 -20.64
N GLU A 2 18.67 -27.35 -19.32
CA GLU A 2 17.56 -26.78 -18.54
C GLU A 2 17.61 -25.24 -18.55
N LEU A 3 16.45 -24.59 -18.42
CA LEU A 3 16.33 -23.11 -18.37
C LEU A 3 17.26 -22.48 -17.32
N LYS A 4 17.42 -23.16 -16.18
CA LYS A 4 18.32 -22.74 -15.09
C LYS A 4 19.77 -22.60 -15.56
N GLN A 5 20.27 -23.60 -16.29
CA GLN A 5 21.63 -23.60 -16.83
C GLN A 5 21.80 -22.50 -17.91
N ILE A 6 20.76 -22.24 -18.71
CA ILE A 6 20.78 -21.18 -19.73
C ILE A 6 20.91 -19.80 -19.05
N TYR A 7 20.15 -19.54 -18.00
CA TYR A 7 20.19 -18.26 -17.31
C TYR A 7 21.51 -18.03 -16.55
N GLN A 8 22.10 -19.10 -15.99
CA GLN A 8 23.44 -19.03 -15.42
C GLN A 8 24.51 -18.70 -16.48
N LYS A 9 24.37 -19.20 -17.72
CA LYS A 9 25.26 -18.80 -18.82
C LYS A 9 25.15 -17.33 -19.20
N ILE A 10 23.98 -16.72 -19.06
CA ILE A 10 23.82 -15.27 -19.30
C ILE A 10 24.68 -14.47 -18.32
N LEU A 11 24.68 -14.85 -17.04
CA LEU A 11 25.50 -14.20 -16.02
C LEU A 11 26.99 -14.44 -16.23
N SER A 12 27.40 -15.66 -16.57
CA SER A 12 28.81 -15.97 -16.78
C SER A 12 29.39 -15.25 -18.01
N GLU A 13 28.63 -15.15 -19.11
CA GLU A 13 29.05 -14.38 -20.28
C GLU A 13 29.05 -12.87 -20.03
N ALA A 14 28.04 -12.33 -19.31
CA ALA A 14 28.05 -10.93 -18.90
C ALA A 14 29.28 -10.58 -18.06
N LYS A 15 29.71 -11.50 -17.20
CA LYS A 15 30.91 -11.37 -16.36
C LYS A 15 32.19 -11.42 -17.17
N LYS A 16 32.32 -12.40 -18.07
CA LYS A 16 33.48 -12.50 -18.98
C LYS A 16 33.66 -11.25 -19.82
N ARG A 17 32.55 -10.62 -20.25
CA ARG A 17 32.56 -9.42 -21.09
C ARG A 17 32.57 -8.11 -20.28
N ASN A 18 32.72 -8.16 -18.95
CA ASN A 18 32.75 -6.99 -18.06
C ASN A 18 31.59 -6.00 -18.31
N ILE A 19 30.36 -6.50 -18.45
CA ILE A 19 29.20 -5.65 -18.71
C ILE A 19 28.71 -4.95 -17.45
N ASP A 20 28.57 -3.63 -17.52
CA ASP A 20 28.07 -2.78 -16.43
C ASP A 20 26.81 -1.96 -16.78
N ASP A 21 26.36 -2.02 -18.03
CA ASP A 21 25.14 -1.37 -18.52
C ASP A 21 24.03 -2.35 -18.93
N LEU A 22 22.79 -1.85 -18.92
CA LEU A 22 21.58 -2.65 -19.16
C LEU A 22 21.42 -3.07 -20.63
N ASP A 23 21.84 -2.23 -21.57
CA ASP A 23 21.60 -2.46 -23.00
C ASP A 23 22.51 -3.58 -23.50
N ARG A 24 23.80 -3.55 -23.13
CA ARG A 24 24.74 -4.64 -23.44
C ARG A 24 24.34 -5.94 -22.73
N PHE A 25 23.81 -5.88 -21.52
CA PHE A 25 23.30 -7.08 -20.83
C PHE A 25 22.11 -7.70 -21.57
N ASN A 26 21.19 -6.88 -22.09
CA ASN A 26 20.07 -7.34 -22.91
C ASN A 26 20.54 -7.96 -24.23
N ASN A 27 21.62 -7.45 -24.83
CA ASN A 27 22.19 -8.04 -26.03
C ASN A 27 22.76 -9.44 -25.79
N ILE A 28 23.53 -9.64 -24.70
CA ILE A 28 24.06 -10.97 -24.32
C ILE A 28 22.92 -11.95 -24.08
N LYS A 29 21.88 -11.49 -23.40
CA LYS A 29 20.68 -12.28 -23.15
C LYS A 29 20.02 -12.74 -24.45
N LEU A 30 19.81 -11.84 -25.42
CA LEU A 30 19.26 -12.19 -26.73
C LEU A 30 20.18 -13.16 -27.51
N GLU A 31 21.49 -12.94 -27.48
CA GLU A 31 22.49 -13.80 -28.13
C GLU A 31 22.40 -15.24 -27.62
N ILE A 32 22.39 -15.43 -26.30
CA ILE A 32 22.31 -16.74 -25.66
C ILE A 32 20.95 -17.41 -25.91
N LEU A 33 19.85 -16.66 -25.82
CA LEU A 33 18.51 -17.21 -26.09
C LEU A 33 18.39 -17.68 -27.54
N LYS A 34 18.94 -16.92 -28.49
CA LYS A 34 18.99 -17.31 -29.91
C LYS A 34 19.83 -18.57 -30.12
N LYS A 35 20.99 -18.67 -29.46
CA LYS A 35 21.86 -19.86 -29.50
C LYS A 35 21.15 -21.13 -29.02
N TYR A 36 20.29 -21.02 -28.00
CA TYR A 36 19.56 -22.15 -27.42
C TYR A 36 18.10 -22.28 -27.88
N LYS A 37 17.68 -21.52 -28.90
CA LYS A 37 16.32 -21.53 -29.47
C LYS A 37 15.20 -21.31 -28.43
N ILE A 38 15.45 -20.45 -27.44
CA ILE A 38 14.45 -20.08 -26.42
C ILE A 38 13.63 -18.88 -26.92
N SER A 39 12.32 -19.07 -27.05
CA SER A 39 11.39 -18.03 -27.53
C SER A 39 11.02 -17.00 -26.47
N LYS A 40 10.97 -17.40 -25.19
CA LYS A 40 10.58 -16.52 -24.07
C LYS A 40 11.80 -15.80 -23.50
N ILE A 41 11.81 -14.47 -23.59
CA ILE A 41 12.85 -13.65 -22.98
C ILE A 41 12.61 -13.59 -21.46
N PRO A 42 13.53 -14.09 -20.61
CA PRO A 42 13.35 -14.04 -19.16
C PRO A 42 13.36 -12.60 -18.66
N LYS A 43 12.71 -12.29 -17.54
CA LYS A 43 12.89 -10.97 -16.91
C LYS A 43 14.24 -10.94 -16.18
N ASN A 44 14.85 -9.77 -16.02
CA ASN A 44 16.12 -9.66 -15.27
C ASN A 44 15.96 -10.16 -13.82
N ALA A 45 14.78 -9.98 -13.24
CA ALA A 45 14.36 -10.59 -11.97
C ALA A 45 14.52 -12.12 -11.94
N THR A 46 14.12 -12.81 -13.01
CA THR A 46 14.24 -14.28 -13.14
C THR A 46 15.70 -14.72 -13.25
N ILE A 47 16.54 -13.92 -13.91
CA ILE A 47 17.99 -14.19 -13.94
C ILE A 47 18.59 -13.94 -12.55
N ALA A 48 18.18 -12.87 -11.88
CA ALA A 48 18.63 -12.52 -10.53
C ALA A 48 18.31 -13.61 -9.51
N SER A 49 17.14 -14.27 -9.60
CA SER A 49 16.79 -15.35 -8.67
C SER A 49 17.77 -16.52 -8.69
N LEU A 50 18.49 -16.71 -9.80
CA LEU A 50 19.50 -17.77 -10.00
C LEU A 50 20.94 -17.31 -9.80
N ALA A 51 21.17 -16.01 -9.66
CA ALA A 51 22.50 -15.46 -9.48
C ALA A 51 23.05 -15.79 -8.09
N SER A 52 24.36 -16.11 -8.02
CA SER A 52 25.09 -16.23 -6.77
C SER A 52 25.06 -14.90 -6.00
N GLU A 53 25.30 -14.92 -4.68
CA GLU A 53 25.37 -13.67 -3.90
C GLU A 53 26.37 -12.66 -4.47
N LYS A 54 27.51 -13.17 -4.95
CA LYS A 54 28.55 -12.36 -5.60
C LYS A 54 28.02 -11.72 -6.87
N ASP A 55 27.43 -12.51 -7.78
CA ASP A 55 26.92 -11.97 -9.05
C ASP A 55 25.73 -11.01 -8.83
N ARG A 56 24.90 -11.21 -7.80
CA ARG A 56 23.84 -10.25 -7.44
C ARG A 56 24.41 -8.91 -6.98
N LYS A 57 25.52 -8.92 -6.24
CA LYS A 57 26.22 -7.69 -5.82
C LYS A 57 26.87 -7.01 -7.03
N ASP A 58 27.59 -7.77 -7.85
CA ASP A 58 28.31 -7.29 -9.04
C ASP A 58 27.34 -6.67 -10.06
N PHE A 59 26.24 -7.35 -10.38
CA PHE A 59 25.25 -6.90 -11.36
C PHE A 59 24.04 -6.17 -10.75
N LYS A 60 24.12 -5.70 -9.50
CA LYS A 60 22.98 -5.08 -8.78
C LYS A 60 22.30 -3.98 -9.59
N LYS A 61 23.06 -3.14 -10.29
CA LYS A 61 22.52 -2.03 -11.11
C LYS A 61 21.71 -2.49 -12.33
N ILE A 62 22.07 -3.64 -12.90
CA ILE A 62 21.48 -4.21 -14.12
C ILE A 62 20.30 -5.13 -13.78
N LEU A 63 20.48 -5.96 -12.75
CA LEU A 63 19.51 -6.98 -12.33
C LEU A 63 18.38 -6.40 -11.47
N SER A 64 18.62 -5.31 -10.73
CA SER A 64 17.56 -4.62 -10.00
C SER A 64 16.80 -3.69 -10.94
N MET A 65 15.53 -3.96 -11.18
CA MET A 65 14.62 -2.92 -11.64
C MET A 65 14.40 -1.99 -10.45
N LYS A 66 14.87 -0.74 -10.48
CA LYS A 66 14.45 0.27 -9.49
C LYS A 66 13.08 0.80 -9.90
N PRO A 67 11.97 0.40 -9.25
CA PRO A 67 10.71 1.09 -9.48
C PRO A 67 10.88 2.55 -9.04
N THR A 68 10.31 3.47 -9.82
CA THR A 68 10.21 4.90 -9.49
C THR A 68 9.53 5.14 -8.11
N ARG A 69 8.90 4.11 -7.55
CA ARG A 69 8.14 4.11 -6.28
C ARG A 69 8.97 3.80 -5.03
N THR A 70 10.20 3.25 -5.13
CA THR A 70 11.06 2.91 -3.97
C THR A 70 12.26 3.84 -3.79
N ILE A 71 12.31 4.96 -4.53
CA ILE A 71 13.37 5.98 -4.42
C ILE A 71 13.45 6.57 -2.99
N SER A 72 12.37 6.49 -2.21
CA SER A 72 12.31 6.93 -0.82
C SER A 72 12.96 5.98 0.20
N GLY A 73 13.33 4.75 -0.20
CA GLY A 73 13.79 3.71 0.73
C GLY A 73 12.67 3.01 1.52
N VAL A 74 11.41 3.21 1.13
CA VAL A 74 10.22 2.58 1.75
C VAL A 74 9.46 1.79 0.68
N ALA A 75 9.14 0.53 0.97
CA ALA A 75 8.44 -0.37 0.05
C ALA A 75 6.90 -0.28 0.22
N PRO A 76 6.14 0.18 -0.79
CA PRO A 76 4.69 0.22 -0.70
C PRO A 76 4.06 -1.17 -0.87
N ILE A 77 3.26 -1.61 0.08
CA ILE A 77 2.49 -2.86 0.03
C ILE A 77 1.00 -2.51 -0.04
N ALA A 78 0.48 -2.46 -1.26
CA ALA A 78 -0.94 -2.20 -1.48
C ALA A 78 -1.73 -3.52 -1.41
N LEU A 79 -2.71 -3.57 -0.52
CA LEU A 79 -3.60 -4.71 -0.29
C LEU A 79 -5.04 -4.27 -0.51
N MET A 80 -5.88 -5.23 -0.90
CA MET A 80 -7.33 -5.04 -0.99
C MET A 80 -8.01 -6.05 -0.08
N MET A 81 -9.07 -5.60 0.56
CA MET A 81 -9.96 -6.44 1.34
C MET A 81 -10.93 -7.20 0.44
N ASP A 82 -11.64 -8.16 1.04
CA ASP A 82 -12.75 -8.84 0.39
C ASP A 82 -13.77 -7.84 -0.19
N PRO A 83 -14.46 -8.18 -1.29
CA PRO A 83 -15.60 -7.42 -1.77
C PRO A 83 -16.58 -7.18 -0.62
N TYR A 84 -16.92 -5.92 -0.37
CA TYR A 84 -17.80 -5.53 0.72
C TYR A 84 -18.61 -4.31 0.33
N PRO A 85 -19.90 -4.23 0.69
CA PRO A 85 -20.76 -3.15 0.29
C PRO A 85 -20.26 -1.79 0.76
N CYS A 86 -20.50 -0.78 -0.07
CA CYS A 86 -20.45 0.61 0.37
C CYS A 86 -21.58 0.87 1.39
N PRO A 87 -21.33 1.63 2.46
CA PRO A 87 -22.36 1.98 3.44
C PRO A 87 -23.57 2.70 2.83
N HIS A 88 -23.40 3.38 1.70
CA HIS A 88 -24.50 4.09 1.02
C HIS A 88 -25.37 3.17 0.19
N THR A 89 -24.81 2.09 -0.34
CA THR A 89 -25.59 1.04 -0.99
C THR A 89 -26.53 0.38 0.02
N ILE A 90 -26.07 0.19 1.27
CA ILE A 90 -26.88 -0.35 2.37
C ILE A 90 -27.96 0.64 2.85
N LYS A 91 -27.66 1.95 2.85
CA LYS A 91 -28.62 3.00 3.24
C LYS A 91 -29.66 3.33 2.15
N SER A 92 -29.83 2.49 1.13
CA SER A 92 -30.74 2.70 -0.01
C SER A 92 -30.48 3.98 -0.81
N ILE A 93 -29.31 4.61 -0.66
CA ILE A 93 -28.87 5.75 -1.48
C ILE A 93 -28.44 5.25 -2.86
N GLY A 94 -27.86 4.04 -2.92
CA GLY A 94 -27.31 3.44 -4.15
C GLY A 94 -25.83 3.77 -4.36
N PRO A 95 -25.19 3.21 -5.42
CA PRO A 95 -23.78 3.45 -5.70
C PRO A 95 -23.57 4.89 -6.22
N CYS A 96 -22.35 5.42 -6.04
CA CYS A 96 -21.99 6.69 -6.67
C CYS A 96 -22.01 6.53 -8.19
N SER A 97 -22.50 7.55 -8.90
CA SER A 97 -22.74 7.53 -10.36
C SER A 97 -21.53 7.05 -11.20
N TYR A 98 -20.31 7.34 -10.75
CA TYR A 98 -19.05 7.02 -11.43
C TYR A 98 -18.30 5.83 -10.81
N CYS A 99 -18.87 5.15 -9.82
CA CYS A 99 -18.22 4.05 -9.10
C CYS A 99 -18.54 2.71 -9.77
N PRO A 100 -17.55 1.97 -10.31
CA PRO A 100 -17.80 0.72 -11.03
C PRO A 100 -18.14 -0.46 -10.12
N GLY A 101 -17.14 -1.05 -9.47
CA GLY A 101 -17.27 -2.32 -8.76
C GLY A 101 -18.06 -2.29 -7.46
N GLY A 102 -17.91 -3.37 -6.70
CA GLY A 102 -18.70 -3.71 -5.51
C GLY A 102 -19.25 -5.14 -5.65
N PRO A 103 -19.77 -5.73 -4.57
CA PRO A 103 -20.49 -7.01 -4.65
C PRO A 103 -21.62 -6.94 -5.68
N GLY A 104 -21.81 -7.99 -6.47
CA GLY A 104 -22.87 -8.06 -7.48
C GLY A 104 -22.77 -7.06 -8.64
N SER A 105 -21.63 -6.37 -8.81
CA SER A 105 -21.43 -5.41 -9.90
C SER A 105 -21.31 -6.10 -11.27
N PRO A 106 -21.42 -5.37 -12.39
CA PRO A 106 -21.14 -5.91 -13.73
C PRO A 106 -19.71 -6.44 -13.92
N PHE A 107 -18.82 -6.18 -12.96
CA PHE A 107 -17.45 -6.70 -12.91
C PHE A 107 -17.29 -7.91 -11.96
N GLY A 108 -18.40 -8.45 -11.46
CA GLY A 108 -18.44 -9.50 -10.44
C GLY A 108 -18.20 -8.95 -9.03
N ASP A 109 -17.87 -9.86 -8.11
CA ASP A 109 -17.55 -9.54 -6.72
C ASP A 109 -16.12 -9.01 -6.61
N VAL A 110 -16.01 -7.70 -6.78
CA VAL A 110 -14.74 -6.97 -6.68
C VAL A 110 -14.85 -5.85 -5.65
N PRO A 111 -13.72 -5.41 -5.06
CA PRO A 111 -13.72 -4.28 -4.13
C PRO A 111 -14.36 -3.03 -4.75
N GLN A 112 -15.02 -2.24 -3.90
CA GLN A 112 -15.70 -1.02 -4.30
C GLN A 112 -14.76 -0.09 -5.10
N SER A 113 -15.26 0.46 -6.20
CA SER A 113 -14.53 1.36 -7.11
C SER A 113 -13.48 0.73 -8.02
N TYR A 114 -13.33 -0.59 -8.03
CA TYR A 114 -12.38 -1.34 -8.89
C TYR A 114 -13.11 -2.20 -9.91
N THR A 115 -12.40 -2.69 -10.93
CA THR A 115 -12.96 -3.49 -12.03
C THR A 115 -12.50 -4.95 -12.03
N GLY A 116 -11.62 -5.33 -11.11
CA GLY A 116 -10.98 -6.65 -11.11
C GLY A 116 -9.74 -6.74 -12.01
N LYS A 117 -9.55 -5.77 -12.91
CA LYS A 117 -8.49 -5.78 -13.94
C LYS A 117 -7.22 -5.06 -13.49
N GLU A 118 -7.30 -4.25 -12.45
CA GLU A 118 -6.17 -3.51 -11.91
C GLU A 118 -5.10 -4.47 -11.35
N PRO A 119 -3.79 -4.14 -11.44
CA PRO A 119 -2.73 -5.02 -10.94
C PRO A 119 -2.84 -5.35 -9.44
N SER A 120 -3.37 -4.42 -8.64
CA SER A 120 -3.65 -4.64 -7.21
C SER A 120 -4.83 -5.60 -7.01
N THR A 121 -5.91 -5.43 -7.78
CA THR A 121 -7.11 -6.26 -7.66
C THR A 121 -6.87 -7.68 -8.15
N ARG A 122 -6.20 -7.85 -9.30
CA ARG A 122 -5.80 -9.18 -9.78
C ARG A 122 -4.92 -9.93 -8.78
N ARG A 123 -4.04 -9.21 -8.08
CA ARG A 123 -3.21 -9.79 -7.00
C ARG A 123 -4.07 -10.20 -5.81
N ALA A 124 -5.05 -9.38 -5.44
CA ALA A 124 -5.94 -9.68 -4.33
C ALA A 124 -6.81 -10.91 -4.63
N ILE A 125 -7.41 -10.98 -5.83
CA ILE A 125 -8.16 -12.14 -6.33
C ILE A 125 -7.29 -13.40 -6.27
N ARG A 126 -6.07 -13.34 -6.83
CA ARG A 126 -5.14 -14.48 -6.80
C ARG A 126 -4.80 -14.95 -5.39
N ASN A 127 -4.83 -14.07 -4.40
CA ASN A 127 -4.53 -14.43 -3.01
C ASN A 127 -5.80 -14.56 -2.16
N ASN A 128 -6.97 -14.74 -2.79
CA ASN A 128 -8.26 -14.90 -2.11
C ASN A 128 -8.56 -13.78 -1.09
N TYR A 129 -8.10 -12.55 -1.38
CA TYR A 129 -8.18 -11.39 -0.50
C TYR A 129 -7.63 -11.65 0.92
N ASP A 130 -6.72 -12.62 1.06
CA ASP A 130 -6.10 -12.96 2.32
C ASP A 130 -4.93 -12.00 2.62
N PRO A 131 -4.93 -11.30 3.76
CA PRO A 131 -3.88 -10.35 4.12
C PRO A 131 -2.50 -11.01 4.25
N TYR A 132 -2.44 -12.24 4.78
CA TYR A 132 -1.20 -12.98 5.00
C TYR A 132 -0.56 -13.35 3.66
N LEU A 133 -1.35 -14.00 2.79
CA LEU A 133 -0.92 -14.38 1.44
C LEU A 133 -0.55 -13.15 0.60
N GLY A 134 -1.34 -12.08 0.70
CA GLY A 134 -1.11 -10.83 -0.03
C GLY A 134 0.22 -10.16 0.32
N VAL A 135 0.60 -10.14 1.61
CA VAL A 135 1.89 -9.60 2.06
C VAL A 135 3.04 -10.48 1.57
N PHE A 136 2.99 -11.80 1.79
CA PHE A 136 4.05 -12.71 1.31
C PHE A 136 4.24 -12.61 -0.21
N ASN A 137 3.15 -12.58 -0.99
CA ASN A 137 3.24 -12.42 -2.44
C ASN A 137 3.84 -11.07 -2.86
N ARG A 138 3.63 -10.00 -2.07
CA ARG A 138 4.23 -8.69 -2.37
C ARG A 138 5.72 -8.67 -2.05
N LEU A 139 6.12 -9.28 -0.93
CA LEU A 139 7.51 -9.42 -0.51
C LEU A 139 8.28 -10.31 -1.47
N GLU A 140 7.72 -11.45 -1.85
CA GLU A 140 8.24 -12.34 -2.91
C GLU A 140 8.56 -11.54 -4.18
N HIS A 141 7.61 -10.73 -4.65
CA HIS A 141 7.81 -9.91 -5.84
C HIS A 141 8.95 -8.89 -5.66
N TYR A 142 9.11 -8.30 -4.48
CA TYR A 142 10.23 -7.38 -4.21
C TYR A 142 11.58 -8.10 -4.26
N ILE A 143 11.70 -9.24 -3.57
CA ILE A 143 12.93 -10.03 -3.57
C ILE A 143 13.27 -10.53 -4.98
N ALA A 144 12.27 -10.98 -5.75
CA ALA A 144 12.44 -11.37 -7.14
C ALA A 144 12.97 -10.21 -8.01
N MET A 145 12.55 -8.97 -7.74
CA MET A 145 13.10 -7.76 -8.39
C MET A 145 14.48 -7.32 -7.84
N ASN A 146 15.10 -8.14 -6.99
CA ASN A 146 16.35 -7.84 -6.29
C ASN A 146 16.26 -6.55 -5.45
N LEU A 147 15.12 -6.39 -4.77
CA LEU A 147 14.84 -5.33 -3.80
C LEU A 147 14.52 -5.99 -2.45
N VAL A 148 15.36 -5.76 -1.45
CA VAL A 148 15.14 -6.29 -0.09
C VAL A 148 14.55 -5.16 0.76
N PRO A 149 13.24 -5.21 1.09
CA PRO A 149 12.60 -4.15 1.84
C PRO A 149 12.86 -4.30 3.35
N GLU A 150 13.52 -3.32 3.97
CA GLU A 150 13.63 -3.22 5.43
C GLU A 150 12.43 -2.47 6.04
N LYS A 151 11.89 -1.51 5.27
CA LYS A 151 10.80 -0.62 5.69
C LYS A 151 9.67 -0.73 4.69
N ALA A 152 8.46 -0.98 5.19
CA ALA A 152 7.26 -1.08 4.40
C ALA A 152 6.21 -0.03 4.82
N GLU A 153 5.48 0.48 3.84
CA GLU A 153 4.24 1.21 4.05
C GLU A 153 3.09 0.41 3.45
N VAL A 154 2.15 -0.02 4.30
CA VAL A 154 0.97 -0.78 3.88
C VAL A 154 -0.14 0.18 3.50
N ILE A 155 -0.85 -0.09 2.41
CA ILE A 155 -1.95 0.73 1.91
C ILE A 155 -3.15 -0.18 1.71
N LEU A 156 -4.18 0.00 2.55
CA LEU A 156 -5.45 -0.70 2.46
C LEU A 156 -6.36 0.05 1.49
N GLN A 157 -6.58 -0.56 0.32
CA GLN A 157 -7.32 0.03 -0.78
C GLN A 157 -8.78 -0.45 -0.80
N GLY A 158 -9.69 0.41 -1.28
CA GLY A 158 -11.12 0.06 -1.43
C GLY A 158 -12.06 1.16 -0.96
N GLY A 159 -11.60 2.04 -0.07
CA GLY A 159 -12.36 3.19 0.41
C GLY A 159 -13.46 2.87 1.43
N THR A 160 -13.64 1.61 1.83
CA THR A 160 -14.69 1.17 2.76
C THR A 160 -14.16 0.43 3.99
N PHE A 161 -12.84 0.36 4.20
CA PHE A 161 -12.23 -0.43 5.28
C PHE A 161 -12.82 -0.11 6.66
N SER A 162 -13.00 1.17 6.99
CA SER A 162 -13.54 1.58 8.29
C SER A 162 -15.04 1.35 8.47
N PHE A 163 -15.72 0.82 7.45
CA PHE A 163 -17.09 0.34 7.54
C PHE A 163 -17.18 -1.18 7.79
N PHE A 164 -16.09 -1.94 7.59
CA PHE A 164 -16.09 -3.36 7.92
C PHE A 164 -16.34 -3.58 9.43
N PRO A 165 -16.87 -4.73 9.83
CA PRO A 165 -16.96 -5.10 11.24
C PRO A 165 -15.57 -5.08 11.90
N LYS A 166 -15.49 -4.65 13.17
CA LYS A 166 -14.21 -4.53 13.89
C LYS A 166 -13.40 -5.83 13.89
N ILE A 167 -14.08 -6.97 14.00
CA ILE A 167 -13.44 -8.29 13.97
C ILE A 167 -12.70 -8.56 12.64
N TYR A 168 -13.26 -8.11 11.52
CA TYR A 168 -12.62 -8.21 10.21
C TYR A 168 -11.45 -7.22 10.10
N GLN A 169 -11.63 -5.98 10.56
CA GLN A 169 -10.55 -4.98 10.55
C GLN A 169 -9.33 -5.47 11.35
N GLU A 170 -9.56 -6.01 12.55
CA GLU A 170 -8.53 -6.60 13.39
C GLU A 170 -7.89 -7.82 12.73
N TYR A 171 -8.69 -8.78 12.26
CA TYR A 171 -8.21 -9.94 11.51
C TYR A 171 -7.27 -9.51 10.38
N PHE A 172 -7.69 -8.54 9.58
CA PHE A 172 -6.94 -8.11 8.40
C PHE A 172 -5.59 -7.52 8.78
N VAL A 173 -5.56 -6.63 9.78
CA VAL A 173 -4.33 -5.97 10.24
C VAL A 173 -3.43 -6.90 11.05
N LYS A 174 -4.00 -7.79 11.85
CA LYS A 174 -3.25 -8.82 12.58
C LYS A 174 -2.44 -9.68 11.62
N TYR A 175 -3.10 -10.24 10.60
CA TYR A 175 -2.41 -11.16 9.68
C TYR A 175 -1.49 -10.48 8.66
N LEU A 176 -1.74 -9.22 8.29
CA LEU A 176 -0.77 -8.50 7.45
C LEU A 176 0.53 -8.20 8.21
N LEU A 177 0.44 -7.87 9.50
CA LEU A 177 1.63 -7.62 10.34
C LEU A 177 2.33 -8.93 10.67
N LYS A 178 1.57 -9.97 11.02
CA LYS A 178 2.10 -11.31 11.26
C LYS A 178 2.88 -11.81 10.05
N ALA A 179 2.40 -11.58 8.83
CA ALA A 179 3.12 -11.97 7.63
C ALA A 179 4.49 -11.28 7.49
N MET A 180 4.62 -10.01 7.90
CA MET A 180 5.92 -9.34 7.92
C MET A 180 6.87 -9.91 8.97
N ASN A 181 6.33 -10.24 10.15
CA ASN A 181 7.09 -10.84 11.25
C ASN A 181 7.58 -12.24 10.84
N ASP A 182 6.67 -13.10 10.39
CA ASP A 182 6.98 -14.47 9.96
C ASP A 182 7.96 -14.50 8.80
N PHE A 183 7.80 -13.62 7.81
CA PHE A 183 8.76 -13.49 6.72
C PHE A 183 10.17 -13.13 7.25
N SER A 184 10.22 -12.24 8.24
CA SER A 184 11.49 -11.85 8.89
C SER A 184 12.14 -13.04 9.58
N VAL A 185 11.37 -13.85 10.29
CA VAL A 185 11.87 -15.03 11.03
C VAL A 185 12.30 -16.15 10.08
N LEU A 186 11.55 -16.41 9.01
CA LEU A 186 11.82 -17.54 8.11
C LEU A 186 13.01 -17.32 7.20
N PHE A 187 13.17 -16.09 6.70
CA PHE A 187 14.07 -15.83 5.58
C PHE A 187 15.26 -14.94 5.91
N TYR A 188 15.42 -14.43 7.13
CA TYR A 188 16.61 -13.65 7.49
C TYR A 188 17.52 -14.44 8.43
N ASN A 189 18.82 -14.39 8.13
CA ASN A 189 19.89 -14.76 9.04
C ASN A 189 20.58 -13.45 9.45
N GLU A 190 20.48 -13.09 10.73
CA GLU A 190 20.92 -11.78 11.22
C GLU A 190 20.33 -10.65 10.36
N ASP A 191 21.13 -9.96 9.53
CA ASP A 191 20.70 -8.84 8.68
C ASP A 191 20.55 -9.20 7.20
N ASN A 192 20.89 -10.43 6.80
CA ASN A 192 20.87 -10.84 5.39
C ASN A 192 19.75 -11.83 5.10
N ILE A 193 19.10 -11.67 3.94
CA ILE A 193 18.10 -12.63 3.47
C ILE A 193 18.79 -13.94 3.03
N ASN A 194 18.36 -15.05 3.60
CA ASN A 194 18.75 -16.39 3.21
C ASN A 194 18.06 -16.76 1.89
N MET A 195 18.76 -16.52 0.78
CA MET A 195 18.23 -16.76 -0.55
C MET A 195 17.97 -18.23 -0.86
N ASN A 196 18.67 -19.16 -0.20
CA ASN A 196 18.44 -20.59 -0.39
C ASN A 196 17.07 -20.99 0.19
N LYS A 197 16.78 -20.60 1.44
CA LYS A 197 15.46 -20.81 2.05
C LYS A 197 14.36 -20.10 1.25
N PHE A 198 14.60 -18.85 0.86
CA PHE A 198 13.62 -18.11 0.06
C PHE A 198 13.33 -18.81 -1.27
N ASN A 199 14.36 -19.18 -2.03
CA ASN A 199 14.19 -19.82 -3.33
C ASN A 199 13.53 -21.21 -3.19
N ALA A 200 13.88 -21.98 -2.15
CA ALA A 200 13.26 -23.29 -1.88
C ALA A 200 11.78 -23.12 -1.52
N PHE A 201 11.46 -22.20 -0.60
CA PHE A 201 10.08 -21.96 -0.17
C PHE A 201 9.20 -21.55 -1.35
N PHE A 202 9.64 -20.54 -2.10
CA PHE A 202 8.92 -19.98 -3.24
C PHE A 202 9.19 -20.74 -4.55
N GLU A 203 9.86 -21.89 -4.56
CA GLU A 203 10.11 -22.68 -5.78
C GLU A 203 10.70 -21.82 -6.93
N MET A 204 11.71 -21.00 -6.62
CA MET A 204 12.35 -20.10 -7.58
C MET A 204 13.58 -20.75 -8.23
N PRO A 205 13.84 -20.50 -9.53
CA PRO A 205 13.07 -19.66 -10.46
C PRO A 205 11.82 -20.38 -10.95
N ALA A 206 10.71 -19.67 -11.03
CA ALA A 206 9.50 -20.20 -11.62
C ALA A 206 8.70 -19.11 -12.34
N ASP A 207 7.72 -19.55 -13.12
CA ASP A 207 6.70 -18.65 -13.63
C ASP A 207 5.76 -18.26 -12.47
N ILE A 208 5.68 -16.97 -12.16
CA ILE A 208 4.78 -16.44 -11.11
C ILE A 208 3.31 -16.52 -11.56
N GLU A 209 3.08 -16.80 -12.85
CA GLU A 209 1.75 -17.04 -13.43
C GLU A 209 1.36 -18.53 -13.41
N ASP A 210 2.22 -19.42 -12.92
CA ASP A 210 1.87 -20.84 -12.72
C ASP A 210 0.88 -20.99 -11.55
N ASN A 211 -0.32 -21.48 -11.88
CA ASN A 211 -1.40 -21.70 -10.93
C ASN A 211 -1.11 -22.87 -9.98
N GLU A 212 -0.46 -23.93 -10.43
CA GLU A 212 -0.15 -25.09 -9.58
C GLU A 212 0.94 -24.73 -8.57
N ARG A 213 1.95 -23.99 -9.00
CA ARG A 213 2.89 -23.36 -8.06
C ARG A 213 2.18 -22.46 -7.07
N THR A 214 1.26 -21.61 -7.53
CA THR A 214 0.53 -20.68 -6.64
C THR A 214 -0.22 -21.44 -5.55
N LYS A 215 -0.92 -22.52 -5.89
CA LYS A 215 -1.60 -23.39 -4.92
C LYS A 215 -0.64 -23.98 -3.89
N ARG A 216 0.50 -24.50 -4.35
CA ARG A 216 1.55 -25.06 -3.48
C ARG A 216 2.12 -24.03 -2.50
N ILE A 217 2.39 -22.81 -2.97
CA ILE A 217 2.85 -21.71 -2.10
C ILE A 217 1.75 -21.31 -1.10
N HIS A 218 0.48 -21.27 -1.52
CA HIS A 218 -0.62 -21.00 -0.60
C HIS A 218 -0.75 -22.07 0.47
N GLN A 219 -0.63 -23.35 0.14
CA GLN A 219 -0.65 -24.43 1.14
C GLN A 219 0.46 -24.25 2.19
N LYS A 220 1.71 -23.99 1.75
CA LYS A 220 2.83 -23.70 2.66
C LYS A 220 2.53 -22.50 3.57
N LEU A 221 1.99 -21.42 3.01
CA LEU A 221 1.69 -20.20 3.76
C LEU A 221 0.51 -20.36 4.73
N LEU A 222 -0.56 -21.02 4.31
CA LEU A 222 -1.72 -21.29 5.16
C LEU A 222 -1.33 -22.20 6.34
N PHE A 223 -0.36 -23.10 6.16
CA PHE A 223 0.16 -23.97 7.21
C PHE A 223 0.79 -23.18 8.37
N ILE A 224 1.61 -22.20 8.04
CA ILE A 224 2.28 -21.38 9.05
C ILE A 224 1.43 -20.21 9.56
N LYS A 225 0.36 -19.85 8.86
CA LYS A 225 -0.45 -18.65 9.14
C LYS A 225 -0.87 -18.56 10.60
N ASN A 226 -1.36 -19.65 11.19
CA ASN A 226 -1.86 -19.67 12.57
C ASN A 226 -0.81 -20.09 13.62
N LEU A 227 0.38 -20.51 13.20
CA LEU A 227 1.47 -20.92 14.09
C LEU A 227 2.21 -19.70 14.64
N ASP A 228 2.68 -19.78 15.88
CA ASP A 228 3.56 -18.77 16.46
C ASP A 228 5.02 -19.10 16.13
N LEU A 229 5.54 -18.50 15.05
CA LEU A 229 6.92 -18.72 14.62
C LEU A 229 7.96 -18.03 15.53
N SER A 230 7.54 -17.27 16.55
CA SER A 230 8.46 -16.76 17.57
C SER A 230 8.84 -17.83 18.60
N ASN A 231 8.09 -18.93 18.67
CA ASN A 231 8.45 -20.10 19.47
C ASN A 231 9.53 -20.93 18.75
N GLY A 232 10.64 -21.19 19.43
CA GLY A 232 11.80 -21.89 18.86
C GLY A 232 11.52 -23.32 18.43
N GLU A 233 10.67 -24.06 19.14
CA GLU A 233 10.30 -25.45 18.79
C GLU A 233 9.45 -25.49 17.52
N ILE A 234 8.44 -24.60 17.45
CA ILE A 234 7.59 -24.45 16.25
C ILE A 234 8.44 -24.06 15.05
N LEU A 235 9.31 -23.06 15.21
CA LEU A 235 10.18 -22.59 14.12
C LEU A 235 11.14 -23.69 13.65
N SER A 236 11.70 -24.49 14.57
CA SER A 236 12.54 -25.62 14.23
C SER A 236 11.77 -26.68 13.42
N ALA A 237 10.53 -26.98 13.82
CA ALA A 237 9.64 -27.89 13.09
C ALA A 237 9.36 -27.42 11.67
N VAL A 238 8.97 -26.15 11.53
CA VAL A 238 8.67 -25.52 10.24
C VAL A 238 9.91 -25.51 9.36
N ASN A 239 11.09 -25.21 9.91
CA ASN A 239 12.34 -25.25 9.16
C ASN A 239 12.68 -26.66 8.68
N TYR A 240 12.49 -27.68 9.51
CA TYR A 240 12.69 -29.08 9.13
C TYR A 240 11.76 -29.47 7.97
N LEU A 241 10.46 -29.15 8.09
CA LEU A 241 9.45 -29.53 7.09
C LEU A 241 9.62 -28.87 5.72
N PHE A 242 10.12 -27.63 5.68
CA PHE A 242 10.23 -26.87 4.43
C PHE A 242 11.61 -26.88 3.79
N PHE A 243 12.67 -27.13 4.57
CA PHE A 243 14.04 -26.92 4.10
C PHE A 243 14.95 -28.15 4.26
N ASN A 244 14.46 -29.28 4.77
CA ASN A 244 15.22 -30.52 4.80
C ASN A 244 15.09 -31.26 3.45
N GLU A 245 16.20 -31.74 2.91
CA GLU A 245 16.25 -32.47 1.64
C GLU A 245 15.49 -33.80 1.68
N ASN A 246 15.30 -34.39 2.86
CA ASN A 246 14.57 -35.65 3.05
C ASN A 246 13.05 -35.48 3.23
N THR A 247 12.54 -34.24 3.17
CA THR A 247 11.11 -33.95 3.35
C THR A 247 10.48 -33.47 2.04
N ASP A 248 9.38 -34.11 1.66
CA ASP A 248 8.53 -33.64 0.55
C ASP A 248 7.20 -33.12 1.11
N PHE A 249 7.09 -31.80 1.26
CA PHE A 249 5.92 -31.13 1.84
C PHE A 249 4.59 -31.56 1.18
N PHE A 250 4.61 -31.92 -0.11
CA PHE A 250 3.41 -32.21 -0.89
C PHE A 250 3.07 -33.70 -0.99
N ASN A 251 3.90 -34.61 -0.45
CA ASN A 251 3.65 -36.06 -0.48
C ASN A 251 3.04 -36.56 0.85
N GLU A 252 1.71 -36.67 0.90
CA GLU A 252 0.94 -36.97 2.13
C GLU A 252 1.40 -38.23 2.90
N LYS A 253 1.74 -39.32 2.21
CA LYS A 253 2.09 -40.61 2.86
C LYS A 253 3.50 -40.64 3.47
N ASN A 254 4.48 -40.05 2.81
CA ASN A 254 5.86 -39.98 3.34
C ASN A 254 6.00 -38.89 4.39
N ASN A 255 5.20 -37.83 4.28
CA ASN A 255 5.38 -36.63 5.07
C ASN A 255 4.72 -36.70 6.45
N LEU A 256 3.59 -37.39 6.63
CA LEU A 256 3.06 -37.60 7.98
C LEU A 256 4.05 -38.39 8.86
N ASN A 257 4.74 -39.38 8.28
CA ASN A 257 5.77 -40.15 8.96
C ASN A 257 7.01 -39.29 9.29
N GLU A 258 7.49 -38.46 8.36
CA GLU A 258 8.61 -37.53 8.61
C GLU A 258 8.26 -36.39 9.57
N ALA A 259 7.07 -35.81 9.44
CA ALA A 259 6.52 -34.85 10.39
C ALA A 259 6.41 -35.48 11.78
N ASN A 260 5.88 -36.71 11.90
CA ASN A 260 5.82 -37.43 13.17
C ASN A 260 7.20 -37.69 13.77
N LYS A 261 8.24 -38.00 12.97
CA LYS A 261 9.62 -38.13 13.45
C LYS A 261 10.13 -36.84 14.11
N PHE A 262 9.82 -35.67 13.54
CA PHE A 262 10.18 -34.39 14.15
C PHE A 262 9.27 -34.03 15.33
N LEU A 263 7.96 -34.18 15.17
CA LEU A 263 6.93 -33.90 16.19
C LEU A 263 7.14 -34.74 17.46
N ASN A 264 7.74 -35.94 17.35
CA ASN A 264 8.15 -36.76 18.50
C ASN A 264 9.33 -36.18 19.29
N LYS A 265 10.10 -35.24 18.71
CA LYS A 265 11.17 -34.50 19.39
C LYS A 265 10.68 -33.23 20.09
N ILE A 266 9.42 -32.84 19.87
CA ILE A 266 8.79 -31.72 20.57
C ILE A 266 8.26 -32.26 21.90
N GLU A 267 8.84 -31.81 23.01
CA GLU A 267 8.43 -32.23 24.35
C GLU A 267 7.03 -31.72 24.71
N ASN A 268 6.65 -30.56 24.17
CA ASN A 268 5.35 -29.95 24.41
C ASN A 268 4.23 -30.56 23.54
N ASN A 269 3.39 -31.40 24.16
CA ASN A 269 2.24 -32.04 23.50
C ASN A 269 1.21 -31.06 22.91
N GLU A 270 1.04 -29.87 23.49
CA GLU A 270 0.12 -28.86 22.97
C GLU A 270 0.63 -28.28 21.65
N ILE A 271 1.94 -27.99 21.58
CA ILE A 271 2.60 -27.51 20.35
C ILE A 271 2.52 -28.59 19.26
N LYS A 272 2.79 -29.84 19.64
CA LYS A 272 2.69 -30.99 18.74
C LYS A 272 1.30 -31.11 18.11
N ASN A 273 0.25 -31.07 18.94
CA ASN A 273 -1.13 -31.15 18.48
C ASN A 273 -1.50 -29.96 17.58
N LYS A 274 -1.08 -28.74 17.92
CA LYS A 274 -1.32 -27.55 17.09
C LYS A 274 -0.73 -27.67 15.69
N ILE A 275 0.51 -28.16 15.57
CA ILE A 275 1.15 -28.36 14.26
C ILE A 275 0.39 -29.44 13.47
N LEU A 276 0.03 -30.54 14.11
CA LEU A 276 -0.70 -31.64 13.49
C LEU A 276 -2.10 -31.20 13.02
N GLU A 277 -2.81 -30.41 13.82
CA GLU A 277 -4.12 -29.85 13.45
C GLU A 277 -4.03 -28.94 12.22
N GLN A 278 -3.02 -28.05 12.14
CA GLN A 278 -2.83 -27.21 10.95
C GLN A 278 -2.49 -28.07 9.73
N TRP A 279 -1.68 -29.11 9.91
CA TRP A 279 -1.35 -30.08 8.86
C TRP A 279 -2.60 -30.77 8.31
N GLN A 280 -3.43 -31.31 9.20
CA GLN A 280 -4.66 -32.01 8.87
C GLN A 280 -5.69 -31.09 8.21
N LYS A 281 -5.80 -29.83 8.65
CA LYS A 281 -6.69 -28.85 8.02
C LYS A 281 -6.34 -28.60 6.56
N ILE A 282 -5.06 -28.56 6.21
CA ILE A 282 -4.63 -28.20 4.85
C ILE A 282 -4.68 -29.41 3.92
N ASN A 283 -4.28 -30.59 4.41
CA ASN A 283 -4.23 -31.80 3.60
C ASN A 283 -5.56 -32.58 3.61
N GLY A 284 -6.38 -32.47 4.65
CA GLY A 284 -7.71 -33.08 4.71
C GLY A 284 -8.73 -32.42 3.77
N HIS A 285 -8.58 -31.13 3.46
CA HIS A 285 -9.43 -30.44 2.48
C HIS A 285 -9.15 -30.84 1.02
N ALA A 286 -7.97 -31.40 0.71
CA ALA A 286 -7.63 -31.84 -0.65
C ALA A 286 -8.51 -32.99 -1.16
N ASN A 287 -9.13 -33.77 -0.26
CA ASN A 287 -10.07 -34.83 -0.62
C ASN A 287 -11.51 -34.33 -0.84
N ASN A 288 -11.92 -33.22 -0.22
CA ASN A 288 -13.28 -32.66 -0.38
C ASN A 288 -13.40 -31.67 -1.56
N GLU A 289 -12.31 -31.05 -2.01
CA GLU A 289 -12.32 -30.17 -3.20
C GLU A 289 -12.50 -30.94 -4.52
N LYS A 290 -12.35 -32.27 -4.53
CA LYS A 290 -12.70 -33.10 -5.70
C LYS A 290 -14.21 -33.26 -5.87
N GLU A 291 -15.01 -33.12 -4.81
CA GLU A 291 -16.48 -33.21 -4.90
C GLU A 291 -17.15 -31.86 -5.16
N SER A 292 -16.61 -30.75 -4.63
CA SER A 292 -17.17 -29.40 -4.86
C SER A 292 -16.90 -28.83 -6.27
N ASN A 293 -15.87 -29.33 -6.97
CA ASN A 293 -15.60 -28.96 -8.36
C ASN A 293 -16.54 -29.63 -9.38
N ASN A 294 -17.35 -30.60 -8.97
CA ASN A 294 -18.42 -31.17 -9.81
C ASN A 294 -19.74 -30.41 -9.72
N THR A 295 -19.97 -29.63 -8.65
CA THR A 295 -21.20 -28.83 -8.49
C THR A 295 -21.15 -27.46 -9.16
N ILE A 296 -19.96 -26.94 -9.46
CA ILE A 296 -19.77 -25.61 -10.10
C ILE A 296 -19.78 -25.69 -11.64
N LYS A 297 -19.80 -26.89 -12.25
CA LYS A 297 -19.79 -27.06 -13.71
C LYS A 297 -21.16 -27.09 -14.40
N ASN A 298 -22.28 -27.04 -13.67
CA ASN A 298 -23.63 -27.16 -14.25
C ASN A 298 -24.52 -25.91 -14.08
N SER A 299 -24.02 -24.72 -14.40
CA SER A 299 -24.87 -23.53 -14.55
C SER A 299 -24.42 -22.59 -15.68
N ASN A 300 -24.25 -23.12 -16.89
CA ASN A 300 -24.18 -22.32 -18.10
C ASN A 300 -25.31 -22.72 -19.05
N ASN A 301 -26.45 -22.02 -18.96
CA ASN A 301 -27.39 -21.93 -20.06
C ASN A 301 -27.71 -20.44 -20.32
N PRO A 302 -27.56 -19.94 -21.54
CA PRO A 302 -27.80 -18.54 -21.85
C PRO A 302 -29.32 -18.29 -21.98
N ILE A 303 -29.91 -17.61 -21.01
CA ILE A 303 -31.30 -17.17 -21.10
C ILE A 303 -31.33 -15.87 -21.92
N LYS A 304 -31.96 -15.90 -23.10
CA LYS A 304 -32.38 -14.70 -23.84
C LYS A 304 -33.51 -14.02 -23.05
N ILE A 305 -33.33 -12.77 -22.61
CA ILE A 305 -34.37 -12.03 -21.86
C ILE A 305 -34.60 -10.64 -22.46
N ASN A 306 -35.89 -10.37 -22.70
CA ASN A 306 -36.46 -9.12 -23.18
C ASN A 306 -36.19 -7.91 -22.26
N GLU A 307 -36.00 -6.74 -22.88
CA GLU A 307 -35.30 -5.57 -22.31
C GLU A 307 -36.07 -4.75 -21.24
N LYS A 308 -37.36 -5.01 -20.95
CA LYS A 308 -38.17 -4.10 -20.11
C LYS A 308 -38.32 -4.45 -18.61
N ASN A 309 -37.91 -5.64 -18.14
CA ASN A 309 -38.08 -6.06 -16.73
C ASN A 309 -36.77 -6.05 -15.89
N ASN A 310 -35.70 -5.44 -16.40
CA ASN A 310 -34.34 -5.61 -15.85
C ASN A 310 -34.01 -4.80 -14.59
N GLU A 311 -34.69 -3.68 -14.30
CA GLU A 311 -34.28 -2.81 -13.19
C GLU A 311 -34.72 -3.32 -11.82
N ILE A 312 -35.95 -3.86 -11.71
CA ILE A 312 -36.49 -4.36 -10.44
C ILE A 312 -35.81 -5.67 -10.01
N LEU A 313 -35.46 -6.55 -10.96
CA LEU A 313 -34.73 -7.80 -10.67
C LEU A 313 -33.26 -7.54 -10.28
N LYS A 314 -32.59 -6.54 -10.88
CA LYS A 314 -31.21 -6.17 -10.51
C LYS A 314 -31.12 -5.61 -9.09
N ILE A 315 -32.11 -4.84 -8.65
CA ILE A 315 -32.11 -4.24 -7.31
C ILE A 315 -32.28 -5.30 -6.21
N LYS A 316 -33.16 -6.31 -6.41
CA LYS A 316 -33.29 -7.45 -5.48
C LYS A 316 -32.00 -8.26 -5.40
N ASN A 317 -31.43 -8.65 -6.55
CA ASN A 317 -30.20 -9.45 -6.61
C ASN A 317 -28.99 -8.75 -5.97
N ASN A 318 -28.89 -7.42 -6.07
CA ASN A 318 -27.76 -6.67 -5.53
C ASN A 318 -27.85 -6.49 -3.99
N HIS A 319 -29.05 -6.37 -3.44
CA HIS A 319 -29.24 -6.37 -1.98
C HIS A 319 -28.81 -7.73 -1.38
N ASP A 320 -29.17 -8.82 -2.03
CA ASP A 320 -28.78 -10.17 -1.59
C ASP A 320 -27.26 -10.37 -1.66
N ALA A 321 -26.61 -9.94 -2.76
CA ALA A 321 -25.15 -10.00 -2.90
C ALA A 321 -24.42 -9.20 -1.80
N ASN A 322 -24.92 -8.02 -1.43
CA ASN A 322 -24.33 -7.23 -0.35
C ASN A 322 -24.44 -7.93 1.02
N LEU A 323 -25.60 -8.54 1.32
CA LEU A 323 -25.80 -9.27 2.57
C LEU A 323 -24.92 -10.52 2.65
N ILE A 324 -24.78 -11.24 1.54
CA ILE A 324 -23.88 -12.40 1.41
C ILE A 324 -22.44 -11.97 1.69
N ALA A 325 -21.94 -10.94 0.99
CA ALA A 325 -20.59 -10.43 1.18
C ALA A 325 -20.31 -10.00 2.63
N MET A 326 -21.29 -9.40 3.31
CA MET A 326 -21.17 -9.05 4.73
C MET A 326 -21.03 -10.27 5.64
N LYS A 327 -21.85 -11.31 5.42
CA LYS A 327 -21.79 -12.57 6.18
C LYS A 327 -20.47 -13.30 5.92
N GLU A 328 -20.04 -13.38 4.67
CA GLU A 328 -18.79 -14.02 4.28
C GLU A 328 -17.57 -13.35 4.91
N ALA A 329 -17.52 -12.01 4.95
CA ALA A 329 -16.44 -11.29 5.60
C ALA A 329 -16.35 -11.62 7.11
N ILE A 330 -17.49 -11.64 7.81
CA ILE A 330 -17.53 -12.01 9.24
C ILE A 330 -17.13 -13.47 9.44
N GLN A 331 -17.69 -14.38 8.65
CA GLN A 331 -17.38 -15.81 8.73
C GLN A 331 -15.91 -16.09 8.45
N LYS A 332 -15.31 -15.41 7.48
CA LYS A 332 -13.87 -15.48 7.17
C LYS A 332 -13.03 -15.00 8.35
N ALA A 333 -13.37 -13.86 8.94
CA ALA A 333 -12.65 -13.34 10.10
C ALA A 333 -12.75 -14.31 11.29
N ASN A 334 -13.93 -14.85 11.58
CA ASN A 334 -14.14 -15.81 12.67
C ASN A 334 -13.41 -17.13 12.45
N SER A 335 -13.50 -17.69 11.24
CA SER A 335 -12.92 -19.00 10.92
C SER A 335 -11.39 -18.99 10.75
N GLN A 336 -10.81 -17.84 10.37
CA GLN A 336 -9.38 -17.73 10.06
C GLN A 336 -8.57 -17.01 11.15
N ASN A 337 -9.21 -16.38 12.14
CA ASN A 337 -8.53 -15.74 13.27
C ASN A 337 -8.23 -16.73 14.41
N ASN A 338 -7.48 -17.79 14.12
CA ASN A 338 -7.17 -18.85 15.08
C ASN A 338 -5.79 -18.72 15.75
N SER A 339 -4.96 -17.74 15.35
CA SER A 339 -3.68 -17.53 16.01
C SER A 339 -3.89 -17.09 17.46
N SER A 340 -3.17 -17.73 18.39
CA SER A 340 -3.18 -17.43 19.83
C SER A 340 -2.63 -16.03 20.16
N LEU A 341 -1.91 -15.39 19.25
CA LEU A 341 -1.33 -14.07 19.47
C LEU A 341 -2.40 -12.97 19.32
N THR A 342 -2.41 -12.00 20.24
CA THR A 342 -3.24 -10.80 20.09
C THR A 342 -2.67 -9.85 19.03
N LEU A 343 -3.49 -8.91 18.55
CA LEU A 343 -3.00 -7.86 17.65
C LEU A 343 -1.82 -7.09 18.28
N GLU A 344 -1.94 -6.74 19.56
CA GLU A 344 -0.95 -5.97 20.31
C GLU A 344 0.40 -6.72 20.38
N LYS A 345 0.37 -8.04 20.59
CA LYS A 345 1.60 -8.85 20.59
C LYS A 345 2.25 -8.91 19.21
N ILE A 346 1.45 -9.03 18.15
CA ILE A 346 1.94 -8.98 16.77
C ILE A 346 2.55 -7.61 16.44
N GLN A 347 1.95 -6.51 16.93
CA GLN A 347 2.50 -5.17 16.78
C GLN A 347 3.85 -5.05 17.49
N GLU A 348 3.95 -5.52 18.75
CA GLU A 348 5.21 -5.53 19.51
C GLU A 348 6.33 -6.28 18.77
N GLN A 349 6.02 -7.47 18.24
CA GLN A 349 6.96 -8.24 17.42
C GLN A 349 7.41 -7.44 16.17
N ASN A 350 6.51 -6.68 15.54
CA ASN A 350 6.84 -5.91 14.34
C ASN A 350 7.76 -4.70 14.63
N GLU A 351 7.81 -4.19 15.86
CA GLU A 351 8.74 -3.11 16.24
C GLU A 351 10.20 -3.51 15.98
N ASN A 352 10.51 -4.80 16.13
CA ASN A 352 11.87 -5.36 16.01
C ASN A 352 12.06 -6.27 14.78
N ALA A 353 11.03 -6.46 13.96
CA ALA A 353 11.12 -7.27 12.74
C ALA A 353 12.16 -6.71 11.74
N LYS A 354 12.65 -7.58 10.85
CA LYS A 354 13.55 -7.18 9.75
C LYS A 354 12.78 -6.42 8.67
N ILE A 355 11.51 -6.74 8.49
CA ILE A 355 10.57 -5.99 7.66
C ILE A 355 9.62 -5.21 8.56
N ARG A 356 9.89 -3.92 8.70
CA ARG A 356 9.16 -3.03 9.62
C ARG A 356 8.00 -2.32 8.94
N CYS A 357 6.81 -2.41 9.52
CA CYS A 357 5.67 -1.60 9.10
C CYS A 357 5.81 -0.18 9.68
N ILE A 358 6.45 0.71 8.92
CA ILE A 358 6.68 2.09 9.34
C ILE A 358 5.49 3.02 9.03
N GLY A 359 4.46 2.50 8.37
CA GLY A 359 3.24 3.23 8.09
C GLY A 359 2.12 2.32 7.59
N LEU A 360 0.93 2.51 8.12
CA LEU A 360 -0.31 1.93 7.61
C LEU A 360 -1.22 3.07 7.14
N THR A 361 -1.66 2.97 5.88
CA THR A 361 -2.58 3.90 5.22
C THR A 361 -3.94 3.23 5.04
N ILE A 362 -5.00 3.89 5.47
CA ILE A 362 -6.38 3.41 5.31
C ILE A 362 -7.14 4.37 4.38
N GLU A 363 -7.69 3.85 3.28
CA GLU A 363 -8.63 4.59 2.42
C GLU A 363 -10.04 4.51 3.00
N THR A 364 -10.71 5.66 3.13
CA THR A 364 -12.08 5.76 3.66
C THR A 364 -12.91 6.87 3.01
N LYS A 365 -14.23 6.82 3.25
CA LYS A 365 -15.17 7.91 2.98
C LYS A 365 -15.20 8.87 4.17
N SER A 366 -15.47 10.14 3.92
CA SER A 366 -15.45 11.19 4.96
C SER A 366 -16.49 10.96 6.06
N ASP A 367 -17.64 10.38 5.74
CA ASP A 367 -18.66 10.00 6.73
C ASP A 367 -18.27 8.78 7.60
N TYR A 368 -17.21 8.05 7.23
CA TYR A 368 -16.60 6.95 7.99
C TYR A 368 -15.16 7.25 8.45
N GLY A 369 -14.79 8.53 8.45
CA GLY A 369 -13.54 9.05 9.00
C GLY A 369 -13.79 9.95 10.21
N LYS A 370 -14.63 9.53 11.15
CA LYS A 370 -14.99 10.28 12.36
C LYS A 370 -14.27 9.71 13.58
N LEU A 371 -14.58 10.20 14.78
CA LEU A 371 -13.84 9.89 16.01
C LEU A 371 -13.80 8.39 16.33
N VAL A 372 -14.94 7.69 16.20
CA VAL A 372 -15.02 6.24 16.48
C VAL A 372 -14.10 5.46 15.55
N GLN A 373 -14.18 5.72 14.24
CA GLN A 373 -13.32 5.05 13.25
C GLN A 373 -11.86 5.47 13.40
N GLY A 374 -11.58 6.75 13.68
CA GLY A 374 -10.23 7.26 13.91
C GLY A 374 -9.55 6.58 15.11
N ASN A 375 -10.27 6.36 16.21
CA ASN A 375 -9.77 5.59 17.35
C ASN A 375 -9.46 4.13 17.01
N GLU A 376 -10.31 3.50 16.21
CA GLU A 376 -10.04 2.14 15.71
C GLU A 376 -8.81 2.11 14.80
N MET A 377 -8.68 3.07 13.88
CA MET A 377 -7.50 3.20 13.01
C MET A 377 -6.21 3.40 13.83
N LEU A 378 -6.25 4.18 14.92
CA LEU A 378 -5.11 4.34 15.84
C LEU A 378 -4.74 3.01 16.52
N ARG A 379 -5.73 2.26 17.01
CA ARG A 379 -5.53 0.93 17.63
C ARG A 379 -4.85 -0.04 16.65
N LEU A 380 -5.27 -0.01 15.39
CA LEU A 380 -4.70 -0.82 14.32
C LEU A 380 -3.27 -0.37 13.90
N GLY A 381 -2.78 0.77 14.38
CA GLY A 381 -1.45 1.30 14.06
C GLY A 381 -1.40 2.11 12.76
N ALA A 382 -2.54 2.62 12.29
CA ALA A 382 -2.58 3.52 11.13
C ALA A 382 -1.89 4.84 11.43
N THR A 383 -1.24 5.42 10.41
CA THR A 383 -0.57 6.73 10.52
C THR A 383 -1.06 7.72 9.47
N ARG A 384 -1.71 7.22 8.41
CA ARG A 384 -2.24 8.04 7.32
C ARG A 384 -3.66 7.60 7.00
N VAL A 385 -4.53 8.58 6.79
CA VAL A 385 -5.89 8.35 6.29
C VAL A 385 -6.03 9.04 4.94
N GLU A 386 -6.57 8.29 4.00
CA GLU A 386 -6.96 8.83 2.71
C GLU A 386 -8.47 9.00 2.63
N ILE A 387 -8.91 10.22 2.36
CA ILE A 387 -10.33 10.59 2.40
C ILE A 387 -10.80 10.91 0.98
N GLY A 388 -11.79 10.15 0.53
CA GLY A 388 -12.49 10.40 -0.74
C GLY A 388 -13.42 11.61 -0.67
N ILE A 389 -12.89 12.83 -0.73
CA ILE A 389 -13.70 14.06 -0.73
C ILE A 389 -14.38 14.30 -2.09
N GLN A 390 -13.69 13.96 -3.18
CA GLN A 390 -14.10 14.02 -4.59
C GLN A 390 -14.42 15.41 -5.13
N SER A 391 -15.28 16.16 -4.47
CA SER A 391 -15.69 17.53 -4.80
C SER A 391 -15.81 18.38 -3.53
N VAL A 392 -15.73 19.69 -3.69
CA VAL A 392 -15.96 20.70 -2.64
C VAL A 392 -17.35 21.36 -2.75
N TYR A 393 -18.22 20.82 -3.61
CA TYR A 393 -19.56 21.35 -3.87
C TYR A 393 -20.62 20.33 -3.48
N ASP A 394 -21.49 20.67 -2.52
CA ASP A 394 -22.57 19.76 -2.07
C ASP A 394 -23.48 19.32 -3.20
N GLU A 395 -23.86 20.23 -4.10
CA GLU A 395 -24.70 19.91 -5.27
C GLU A 395 -24.09 18.81 -6.15
N VAL A 396 -22.76 18.84 -6.36
CA VAL A 396 -22.05 17.83 -7.14
C VAL A 396 -22.04 16.50 -6.39
N LEU A 397 -21.79 16.52 -5.07
CA LEU A 397 -21.78 15.31 -4.24
C LEU A 397 -23.16 14.65 -4.20
N GLU A 398 -24.22 15.44 -4.09
CA GLU A 398 -25.61 15.01 -4.10
C GLU A 398 -25.99 14.41 -5.47
N LYS A 399 -25.83 15.18 -6.56
CA LYS A 399 -26.21 14.72 -7.91
C LYS A 399 -25.43 13.51 -8.40
N THR A 400 -24.19 13.35 -7.93
CA THR A 400 -23.36 12.17 -8.22
C THR A 400 -23.62 10.99 -7.30
N ASN A 401 -24.53 11.13 -6.34
CA ASN A 401 -24.88 10.11 -5.36
C ASN A 401 -23.67 9.67 -4.52
N ARG A 402 -22.83 10.62 -4.12
CA ARG A 402 -21.62 10.37 -3.34
C ARG A 402 -21.93 9.80 -1.96
N GLY A 403 -23.03 10.28 -1.38
CA GLY A 403 -23.60 9.98 -0.06
C GLY A 403 -22.86 10.61 1.13
N ASN A 404 -21.98 11.60 0.89
CA ASN A 404 -21.42 12.45 1.94
C ASN A 404 -21.55 13.91 1.54
N THR A 405 -21.48 14.81 2.53
CA THR A 405 -21.52 16.26 2.33
C THR A 405 -20.13 16.89 2.39
N VAL A 406 -20.03 18.16 2.03
CA VAL A 406 -18.86 19.02 2.28
C VAL A 406 -18.61 19.15 3.79
N LYS A 407 -19.68 19.26 4.59
CA LYS A 407 -19.58 19.25 6.06
C LYS A 407 -18.89 17.98 6.56
N ASP A 408 -19.24 16.82 6.00
CA ASP A 408 -18.59 15.56 6.36
C ASP A 408 -17.10 15.56 6.03
N ASN A 409 -16.74 16.08 4.85
CA ASN A 409 -15.35 16.21 4.41
C ASN A 409 -14.55 17.04 5.42
N VAL A 410 -15.03 18.25 5.73
CA VAL A 410 -14.35 19.19 6.64
C VAL A 410 -14.24 18.63 8.06
N GLU A 411 -15.33 18.06 8.58
CA GLU A 411 -15.34 17.50 9.92
C GLU A 411 -14.39 16.32 10.05
N SER A 412 -14.39 15.40 9.07
CA SER A 412 -13.49 14.24 9.06
C SER A 412 -12.03 14.66 9.03
N ILE A 413 -11.67 15.62 8.17
CA ILE A 413 -10.31 16.15 8.09
C ILE A 413 -9.89 16.75 9.44
N ARG A 414 -10.76 17.55 10.08
CA ARG A 414 -10.47 18.15 11.39
C ARG A 414 -10.21 17.08 12.46
N ILE A 415 -11.15 16.15 12.62
CA ILE A 415 -11.06 15.08 13.63
C ILE A 415 -9.77 14.29 13.45
N LEU A 416 -9.48 13.88 12.21
CA LEU A 416 -8.31 13.05 11.93
C LEU A 416 -6.99 13.83 12.11
N LYS A 417 -6.95 15.13 11.80
CA LYS A 417 -5.80 15.99 12.12
C LYS A 417 -5.60 16.14 13.63
N ASP A 418 -6.67 16.32 14.39
CA ASP A 418 -6.62 16.44 15.86
C ASP A 418 -6.32 15.11 16.58
N LEU A 419 -6.46 13.97 15.88
CA LEU A 419 -5.91 12.67 16.28
C LEU A 419 -4.47 12.44 15.80
N GLY A 420 -3.87 13.42 15.10
CA GLY A 420 -2.48 13.38 14.63
C GLY A 420 -2.28 12.78 13.23
N PHE A 421 -3.29 12.19 12.59
CA PHE A 421 -3.11 11.52 11.28
C PHE A 421 -2.59 12.44 10.19
N LYS A 422 -1.79 11.87 9.27
CA LYS A 422 -1.53 12.44 7.93
C LYS A 422 -2.79 12.34 7.07
N ILE A 423 -3.18 13.42 6.40
CA ILE A 423 -4.37 13.46 5.55
C ILE A 423 -3.99 13.48 4.08
N ASN A 424 -4.39 12.44 3.36
CA ASN A 424 -4.37 12.40 1.90
C ASN A 424 -5.78 12.63 1.36
N ALA A 425 -6.03 13.76 0.72
CA ALA A 425 -7.31 14.00 0.07
C ALA A 425 -7.33 13.36 -1.32
N HIS A 426 -8.46 12.76 -1.69
CA HIS A 426 -8.71 12.31 -3.05
C HIS A 426 -9.77 13.19 -3.71
N TYR A 427 -9.38 13.90 -4.77
CA TYR A 427 -10.20 14.87 -5.50
C TYR A 427 -10.32 14.47 -6.97
N MET A 428 -11.49 14.67 -7.57
CA MET A 428 -11.78 14.25 -8.94
C MET A 428 -12.24 15.44 -9.79
N PRO A 429 -11.38 16.02 -10.65
CA PRO A 429 -11.83 16.99 -11.64
C PRO A 429 -12.61 16.31 -12.78
N GLY A 430 -13.47 17.07 -13.44
CA GLY A 430 -14.29 16.58 -14.57
C GLY A 430 -15.40 15.63 -14.17
N LEU A 431 -15.89 15.71 -12.94
CA LEU A 431 -17.12 15.02 -12.53
C LEU A 431 -18.32 15.53 -13.37
N PRO A 432 -19.41 14.75 -13.50
CA PRO A 432 -20.63 15.29 -14.09
C PRO A 432 -21.12 16.49 -13.25
N PHE A 433 -21.81 17.42 -13.90
CA PHE A 433 -22.27 18.67 -13.30
C PHE A 433 -21.16 19.65 -12.87
N THR A 434 -19.89 19.41 -13.25
CA THR A 434 -18.81 20.41 -13.10
C THR A 434 -18.43 21.02 -14.45
N THR A 435 -18.06 22.30 -14.42
CA THR A 435 -17.42 22.98 -15.55
C THR A 435 -15.91 23.11 -15.31
N ARG A 436 -15.13 23.40 -16.36
CA ARG A 436 -13.68 23.68 -16.22
C ARG A 436 -13.41 24.82 -15.22
N GLY A 437 -14.29 25.83 -15.17
CA GLY A 437 -14.20 26.92 -14.22
C GLY A 437 -14.43 26.46 -12.78
N MET A 438 -15.42 25.58 -12.55
CA MET A 438 -15.67 24.96 -11.25
C MET A 438 -14.51 24.08 -10.82
N ASP A 439 -13.94 23.24 -11.70
CA ASP A 439 -12.77 22.42 -11.37
C ASP A 439 -11.58 23.27 -10.94
N LYS A 440 -11.31 24.38 -11.64
CA LYS A 440 -10.24 25.32 -11.27
C LYS A 440 -10.47 25.93 -9.89
N LYS A 441 -11.69 26.42 -9.62
CA LYS A 441 -12.06 27.00 -8.32
C LYS A 441 -11.99 25.96 -7.21
N GLY A 442 -12.56 24.78 -7.42
CA GLY A 442 -12.58 23.71 -6.43
C GLY A 442 -11.22 23.13 -6.11
N LEU A 443 -10.30 23.07 -7.08
CA LEU A 443 -8.91 22.71 -6.82
C LEU A 443 -8.18 23.76 -5.95
N LYS A 444 -8.39 25.06 -6.19
CA LYS A 444 -7.82 26.14 -5.36
C LYS A 444 -8.40 26.16 -3.95
N GLU A 445 -9.70 25.92 -3.83
CA GLU A 445 -10.44 25.86 -2.56
C GLU A 445 -9.77 24.92 -1.54
N LEU A 446 -9.18 23.81 -2.00
CA LEU A 446 -8.48 22.84 -1.14
C LEU A 446 -7.34 23.46 -0.31
N PHE A 447 -6.77 24.59 -0.75
CA PHE A 447 -5.67 25.26 -0.06
C PHE A 447 -6.03 26.68 0.42
N GLU A 448 -6.95 27.36 -0.26
CA GLU A 448 -7.45 28.68 0.14
C GLU A 448 -8.29 28.57 1.43
N ASN A 449 -9.16 27.57 1.51
CA ASN A 449 -9.99 27.32 2.68
C ASN A 449 -9.24 26.52 3.75
N GLU A 450 -9.09 27.12 4.93
CA GLU A 450 -8.40 26.50 6.07
C GLU A 450 -9.06 25.20 6.55
N ALA A 451 -10.33 24.97 6.25
CA ALA A 451 -11.06 23.75 6.60
C ALA A 451 -10.44 22.47 5.99
N TYR A 452 -9.81 22.58 4.82
CA TYR A 452 -9.18 21.47 4.09
C TYR A 452 -7.67 21.38 4.37
N ARG A 453 -6.87 22.08 3.56
CA ARG A 453 -5.39 22.12 3.58
C ARG A 453 -4.76 20.73 3.80
N PRO A 454 -4.99 19.76 2.90
CA PRO A 454 -4.52 18.39 3.09
C PRO A 454 -3.00 18.30 2.94
N ASP A 455 -2.38 17.35 3.65
CA ASP A 455 -0.92 17.12 3.57
C ASP A 455 -0.53 16.49 2.24
N MET A 456 -1.45 15.71 1.67
CA MET A 456 -1.25 14.94 0.44
C MET A 456 -2.49 15.01 -0.43
N LEU A 457 -2.29 14.87 -1.75
CA LEU A 457 -3.39 14.89 -2.71
C LEU A 457 -3.23 13.79 -3.76
N LYS A 458 -4.31 13.05 -4.01
CA LYS A 458 -4.52 12.25 -5.22
C LYS A 458 -5.56 12.97 -6.10
N ILE A 459 -5.17 13.29 -7.33
CA ILE A 459 -6.03 13.99 -8.29
C ILE A 459 -6.37 13.02 -9.40
N TYR A 460 -7.59 12.52 -9.48
CA TYR A 460 -8.00 11.55 -10.50
C TYR A 460 -9.09 12.15 -11.40
N PRO A 461 -8.76 12.54 -12.64
CA PRO A 461 -9.78 12.93 -13.60
C PRO A 461 -10.88 11.87 -13.68
N CYS A 462 -12.14 12.30 -13.73
CA CYS A 462 -13.26 11.40 -13.86
C CYS A 462 -13.15 10.58 -15.15
N MET A 463 -13.47 9.29 -15.06
CA MET A 463 -13.41 8.34 -16.16
C MET A 463 -14.75 7.63 -16.27
N VAL A 464 -15.11 7.25 -17.49
CA VAL A 464 -16.34 6.50 -17.79
C VAL A 464 -16.01 5.02 -17.86
N LEU A 465 -16.76 4.21 -17.11
CA LEU A 465 -16.64 2.76 -17.11
C LEU A 465 -18.00 2.11 -17.29
N LYS A 466 -18.08 1.13 -18.17
CA LYS A 466 -19.28 0.32 -18.42
C LYS A 466 -19.88 -0.22 -17.12
N GLY A 467 -21.20 -0.21 -17.03
CA GLY A 467 -21.92 -0.67 -15.84
C GLY A 467 -22.07 0.37 -14.73
N THR A 468 -21.64 1.61 -14.95
CA THR A 468 -21.91 2.75 -14.07
C THR A 468 -23.04 3.60 -14.64
N ARG A 469 -23.78 4.33 -13.77
CA ARG A 469 -24.77 5.32 -14.23
C ARG A 469 -24.13 6.39 -15.14
N LEU A 470 -22.89 6.77 -14.85
CA LEU A 470 -22.14 7.72 -15.67
C LEU A 470 -21.89 7.22 -17.10
N TYR A 471 -21.79 5.90 -17.31
CA TYR A 471 -21.70 5.32 -18.64
C TYR A 471 -23.00 5.50 -19.42
N ASP A 472 -24.15 5.33 -18.79
CA ASP A 472 -25.44 5.55 -19.45
C ASP A 472 -25.61 7.02 -19.84
N ASP A 473 -25.19 7.95 -18.96
CA ASP A 473 -25.18 9.40 -19.24
C ASP A 473 -24.23 9.73 -20.42
N TYR A 474 -23.08 9.05 -20.51
CA TYR A 474 -22.13 9.22 -21.60
C TYR A 474 -22.70 8.74 -22.94
N ILE A 475 -23.29 7.53 -22.99
CA ILE A 475 -23.88 6.98 -24.22
C ILE A 475 -25.05 7.83 -24.72
N LYS A 476 -25.84 8.41 -23.81
CA LYS A 476 -26.92 9.35 -24.15
C LYS A 476 -26.43 10.74 -24.58
N GLY A 477 -25.12 11.01 -24.50
CA GLY A 477 -24.53 12.31 -24.82
C GLY A 477 -24.68 13.38 -23.73
N ASN A 478 -25.22 13.02 -22.56
CA ASN A 478 -25.45 13.91 -21.41
C ASN A 478 -24.18 14.19 -20.61
N PHE A 479 -23.11 13.43 -20.81
CA PHE A 479 -21.82 13.63 -20.16
C PHE A 479 -20.66 13.51 -21.13
N LYS A 480 -19.66 14.41 -20.99
CA LYS A 480 -18.41 14.38 -21.75
C LYS A 480 -17.24 14.46 -20.76
N PRO A 481 -16.45 13.39 -20.58
CA PRO A 481 -15.33 13.40 -19.64
C PRO A 481 -14.14 14.20 -20.19
N LEU A 482 -13.27 14.66 -19.29
CA LEU A 482 -12.00 15.29 -19.65
C LEU A 482 -11.11 14.32 -20.45
N LYS A 483 -10.59 14.78 -21.58
CA LYS A 483 -9.57 14.07 -22.36
C LYS A 483 -8.20 14.22 -21.72
N THR A 484 -7.26 13.37 -22.10
CA THR A 484 -5.88 13.34 -21.60
C THR A 484 -5.21 14.73 -21.63
N LYS A 485 -5.34 15.47 -22.73
CA LYS A 485 -4.75 16.82 -22.88
C LYS A 485 -5.39 17.83 -21.92
N GLU A 486 -6.71 17.87 -21.85
CA GLU A 486 -7.46 18.81 -21.00
C GLU A 486 -7.17 18.57 -19.51
N ALA A 487 -7.13 17.30 -19.11
CA ALA A 487 -6.73 16.91 -17.75
C ALA A 487 -5.28 17.31 -17.46
N ALA A 488 -4.36 17.11 -18.40
CA ALA A 488 -2.96 17.49 -18.23
C ALA A 488 -2.79 19.01 -18.07
N GLU A 489 -3.44 19.81 -18.90
CA GLU A 489 -3.44 21.28 -18.82
C GLU A 489 -4.00 21.77 -17.49
N LEU A 490 -5.16 21.24 -17.06
CA LEU A 490 -5.79 21.61 -15.80
C LEU A 490 -4.89 21.30 -14.60
N ILE A 491 -4.32 20.09 -14.56
CA ILE A 491 -3.45 19.67 -13.46
C ILE A 491 -2.13 20.44 -13.48
N ALA A 492 -1.53 20.68 -14.66
CA ALA A 492 -0.32 21.50 -14.79
C ALA A 492 -0.56 22.93 -14.29
N TRP A 493 -1.67 23.55 -14.69
CA TRP A 493 -2.11 24.85 -14.18
C TRP A 493 -2.26 24.82 -12.66
N PHE A 494 -2.94 23.82 -12.10
CA PHE A 494 -3.17 23.74 -10.65
C PHE A 494 -1.87 23.59 -9.85
N LYS A 495 -0.87 22.88 -10.40
CA LYS A 495 0.39 22.59 -9.71
C LYS A 495 1.20 23.82 -9.29
N GLN A 496 0.94 25.00 -9.85
CA GLN A 496 1.56 26.26 -9.43
C GLN A 496 1.04 26.75 -8.06
N PHE A 497 -0.19 26.39 -7.68
CA PHE A 497 -0.82 26.81 -6.43
C PHE A 497 -0.60 25.83 -5.28
N VAL A 498 0.04 24.69 -5.54
CA VAL A 498 0.23 23.65 -4.53
C VAL A 498 1.27 24.10 -3.51
N PRO A 499 0.91 24.21 -2.21
CA PRO A 499 1.82 24.69 -1.19
C PRO A 499 3.03 23.78 -0.98
N LYS A 500 4.12 24.36 -0.47
CA LYS A 500 5.37 23.64 -0.15
C LYS A 500 5.16 22.46 0.80
N TYR A 501 4.16 22.52 1.70
CA TYR A 501 3.86 21.46 2.66
C TYR A 501 3.07 20.29 2.04
N CYS A 502 2.48 20.45 0.86
CA CYS A 502 1.61 19.43 0.26
C CYS A 502 2.38 18.51 -0.68
N ARG A 503 2.04 17.22 -0.70
CA ARG A 503 2.58 16.24 -1.65
C ARG A 503 1.51 15.74 -2.62
N ILE A 504 1.68 15.97 -3.91
CA ILE A 504 0.87 15.27 -4.93
C ILE A 504 1.36 13.83 -5.03
N MET A 505 0.56 12.90 -4.53
CA MET A 505 0.84 11.47 -4.55
C MET A 505 0.71 10.92 -5.97
N ARG A 506 -0.47 11.14 -6.57
CA ARG A 506 -0.84 10.59 -7.88
C ARG A 506 -1.77 11.54 -8.62
N VAL A 507 -1.72 11.43 -9.94
CA VAL A 507 -2.50 12.26 -10.89
C VAL A 507 -3.40 11.41 -11.79
N GLN A 508 -3.42 10.08 -11.59
CA GLN A 508 -4.25 9.14 -12.35
C GLN A 508 -4.41 7.82 -11.57
N ARG A 509 -5.50 7.10 -11.87
CA ARG A 509 -5.79 5.75 -11.36
C ARG A 509 -4.90 4.71 -12.04
N ASP A 510 -4.75 3.55 -11.40
CA ASP A 510 -4.09 2.37 -11.98
C ASP A 510 -5.13 1.47 -12.70
N ILE A 511 -6.07 2.08 -13.44
CA ILE A 511 -7.05 1.34 -14.25
C ILE A 511 -6.45 1.13 -15.65
N PRO A 512 -6.41 -0.11 -16.17
CA PRO A 512 -5.96 -0.35 -17.52
C PRO A 512 -6.84 0.38 -18.55
N THR A 513 -6.25 0.96 -19.60
CA THR A 513 -7.00 1.75 -20.60
C THR A 513 -8.04 0.92 -21.37
N TYR A 514 -7.83 -0.39 -21.51
CA TYR A 514 -8.82 -1.30 -22.11
C TYR A 514 -10.04 -1.58 -21.21
N ALA A 515 -10.00 -1.13 -19.95
CA ALA A 515 -11.11 -1.25 -19.01
C ALA A 515 -11.93 0.06 -18.89
N THR A 516 -11.61 1.08 -19.68
CA THR A 516 -12.21 2.41 -19.62
C THR A 516 -12.82 2.78 -20.96
N ASP A 517 -14.05 3.28 -20.96
CA ASP A 517 -14.82 3.57 -22.18
C ASP A 517 -14.60 5.02 -22.67
N ALA A 518 -14.38 5.96 -21.76
CA ALA A 518 -14.05 7.35 -22.09
C ALA A 518 -13.30 8.08 -20.96
N GLY A 519 -12.68 9.21 -21.31
CA GLY A 519 -11.90 10.07 -20.42
C GLY A 519 -10.41 10.02 -20.74
N VAL A 520 -9.56 9.99 -19.70
CA VAL A 520 -8.11 9.88 -19.85
C VAL A 520 -7.72 8.50 -20.39
N ASP A 521 -7.28 8.47 -21.64
CA ASP A 521 -7.01 7.26 -22.43
C ASP A 521 -5.51 6.87 -22.47
N ARG A 522 -4.71 7.41 -21.55
CA ARG A 522 -3.26 7.18 -21.47
C ARG A 522 -2.84 6.81 -20.06
N THR A 523 -1.96 5.81 -19.94
CA THR A 523 -1.41 5.35 -18.65
C THR A 523 -0.22 6.19 -18.16
N ASN A 524 0.19 7.21 -18.91
CA ASN A 524 1.35 8.08 -18.61
C ASN A 524 0.98 9.57 -18.53
N LEU A 525 -0.21 9.92 -18.00
CA LEU A 525 -0.69 11.31 -17.85
C LEU A 525 0.33 12.25 -17.19
N ARG A 526 1.14 11.73 -16.25
CA ARG A 526 2.21 12.50 -15.61
C ARG A 526 3.21 13.08 -16.61
N GLN A 527 3.57 12.34 -17.68
CA GLN A 527 4.48 12.83 -18.72
C GLN A 527 3.83 13.97 -19.52
N TYR A 528 2.52 13.91 -19.77
CA TYR A 528 1.79 15.01 -20.40
C TYR A 528 1.76 16.24 -19.50
N ILE A 529 1.50 16.08 -18.21
CA ILE A 529 1.56 17.18 -17.22
C ILE A 529 2.96 17.81 -17.21
N GLU A 530 4.03 17.00 -17.23
CA GLU A 530 5.41 17.50 -17.28
C GLU A 530 5.72 18.30 -18.54
N LYS A 531 5.19 17.87 -19.70
CA LYS A 531 5.30 18.65 -20.95
C LYS A 531 4.57 19.99 -20.84
N GLU A 532 3.35 20.01 -20.30
CA GLU A 532 2.57 21.24 -20.12
C GLU A 532 3.21 22.20 -19.12
N LEU A 533 3.80 21.69 -18.02
CA LEU A 533 4.57 22.49 -17.07
C LEU A 533 5.76 23.20 -17.75
N LYS A 534 6.53 22.46 -18.56
CA LYS A 534 7.66 23.03 -19.32
C LYS A 534 7.20 24.06 -20.35
N LYS A 535 6.17 23.72 -21.13
CA LYS A 535 5.60 24.60 -22.17
C LYS A 535 5.09 25.92 -21.58
N SER A 536 4.51 25.86 -20.39
CA SER A 536 3.90 27.01 -19.71
C SER A 536 4.85 27.72 -18.74
N SER A 537 6.12 27.29 -18.66
CA SER A 537 7.11 27.78 -17.69
C SER A 537 6.62 27.75 -16.23
N ILE A 538 5.76 26.78 -15.88
CA ILE A 538 5.18 26.65 -14.55
C ILE A 538 6.12 25.81 -13.67
N THR A 539 6.50 26.37 -12.52
CA THR A 539 7.21 25.64 -11.47
C THR A 539 6.24 25.10 -10.43
N CYS A 540 6.42 23.85 -10.01
CA CYS A 540 5.63 23.24 -8.94
C CYS A 540 6.45 23.11 -7.66
N ASN A 541 5.92 23.64 -6.56
CA ASN A 541 6.58 23.64 -5.25
C ASN A 541 6.09 22.52 -4.32
N CYS A 542 5.31 21.55 -4.79
CA CYS A 542 4.90 20.43 -3.94
C CYS A 542 6.11 19.58 -3.50
N ILE A 543 5.98 18.89 -2.37
CA ILE A 543 7.03 18.02 -1.79
C ILE A 543 7.62 17.07 -2.84
N ARG A 544 6.77 16.43 -3.65
CA ARG A 544 7.22 15.44 -4.66
C ARG A 544 8.12 16.05 -5.73
N CYS A 545 7.90 17.31 -6.10
CA CYS A 545 8.72 17.99 -7.12
C CYS A 545 10.07 18.46 -6.54
N ARG A 546 10.16 18.62 -5.22
CA ARG A 546 11.35 19.12 -4.52
C ARG A 546 12.14 18.04 -3.80
N GLU A 547 11.57 16.86 -3.54
CA GLU A 547 12.26 15.77 -2.84
C GLU A 547 13.57 15.40 -3.55
N VAL A 548 14.66 15.32 -2.79
CA VAL A 548 16.02 15.12 -3.32
C VAL A 548 16.15 13.89 -4.21
N GLY A 549 15.45 12.79 -3.89
CA GLY A 549 15.43 11.61 -4.75
C GLY A 549 14.86 11.86 -6.15
N HIS A 550 13.80 12.68 -6.25
CA HIS A 550 13.20 13.06 -7.53
C HIS A 550 14.10 14.04 -8.30
N LYS A 551 14.69 15.03 -7.61
CA LYS A 551 15.60 16.00 -8.21
C LYS A 551 16.86 15.33 -8.77
N LEU A 552 17.46 14.38 -8.04
CA LEU A 552 18.60 13.58 -8.50
C LEU A 552 18.26 12.70 -9.71
N HIS A 553 17.02 12.19 -9.79
CA HIS A 553 16.58 11.40 -10.94
C HIS A 553 16.53 12.26 -12.21
N LEU A 554 16.10 13.52 -12.09
CA LEU A 554 16.06 14.47 -13.20
C LEU A 554 17.42 15.07 -13.54
N ASN A 555 18.26 15.34 -12.54
CA ASN A 555 19.60 15.86 -12.69
C ASN A 555 20.58 15.13 -11.77
N LYS A 556 21.39 14.22 -12.32
CA LYS A 556 22.37 13.44 -11.57
C LYS A 556 23.51 14.28 -10.97
N ASN A 557 23.74 15.48 -11.50
CA ASN A 557 24.80 16.40 -11.09
C ASN A 557 24.29 17.48 -10.13
N LEU A 558 23.10 17.30 -9.54
CA LEU A 558 22.54 18.22 -8.55
C LEU A 558 23.53 18.41 -7.39
N LYS A 559 23.92 19.67 -7.16
CA LYS A 559 24.69 20.08 -5.98
C LYS A 559 23.74 20.60 -4.91
N ILE A 560 23.99 20.19 -3.67
CA ILE A 560 23.34 20.69 -2.46
C ILE A 560 24.46 21.31 -1.65
N GLU A 561 24.38 22.62 -1.42
CA GLU A 561 25.52 23.38 -0.88
C GLU A 561 25.20 23.99 0.48
N SER A 562 23.98 24.49 0.66
CA SER A 562 23.61 25.20 1.90
C SER A 562 22.19 24.85 2.35
N PRO A 563 21.93 23.59 2.76
CA PRO A 563 20.64 23.21 3.30
C PRO A 563 20.43 23.78 4.72
N GLU A 564 19.26 24.37 4.95
CA GLU A 564 18.89 25.01 6.22
C GLU A 564 17.50 24.58 6.69
N ILE A 565 17.19 24.89 7.96
CA ILE A 565 15.85 24.66 8.51
C ILE A 565 14.94 25.83 8.15
N ALA A 566 13.83 25.54 7.49
CA ALA A 566 12.75 26.49 7.21
C ALA A 566 11.46 26.05 7.92
N VAL A 567 10.63 27.01 8.34
CA VAL A 567 9.35 26.75 9.01
C VAL A 567 8.25 27.51 8.27
N ILE A 568 7.20 26.79 7.85
CA ILE A 568 5.98 27.38 7.30
C ILE A 568 4.85 27.15 8.30
N GLU A 569 4.34 28.24 8.86
CA GLU A 569 3.17 28.24 9.73
C GLU A 569 1.90 28.45 8.91
N TYR A 570 0.83 27.68 9.18
CA TYR A 570 -0.47 27.91 8.57
C TYR A 570 -1.61 27.39 9.45
N LYS A 571 -2.77 28.06 9.39
CA LYS A 571 -4.00 27.57 10.02
C LYS A 571 -4.54 26.37 9.24
N ALA A 572 -5.03 25.34 9.90
CA ALA A 572 -5.78 24.29 9.24
C ALA A 572 -6.75 23.60 10.19
N SER A 573 -8.00 23.48 9.77
CA SER A 573 -9.08 22.81 10.48
C SER A 573 -9.16 23.31 11.93
N LYS A 574 -9.24 24.64 12.10
CA LYS A 574 -9.25 25.38 13.39
C LYS A 574 -8.01 25.21 14.28
N GLY A 575 -7.04 24.40 13.88
CA GLY A 575 -5.76 24.25 14.56
C GLY A 575 -4.65 25.01 13.84
N LYS A 576 -3.44 24.87 14.37
CA LYS A 576 -2.23 25.52 13.84
C LYS A 576 -1.25 24.45 13.39
N GLU A 577 -0.76 24.53 12.15
CA GLU A 577 0.21 23.60 11.58
C GLU A 577 1.55 24.32 11.36
N PHE A 578 2.63 23.58 11.56
CA PHE A 578 3.98 24.00 11.26
C PHE A 578 4.63 22.92 10.38
N PHE A 579 4.99 23.30 9.16
CA PHE A 579 5.79 22.48 8.27
C PHE A 579 7.25 22.88 8.42
N ILE A 580 8.00 22.08 9.17
CA ILE A 580 9.42 22.29 9.46
C ILE A 580 10.20 21.47 8.44
N SER A 581 10.97 22.10 7.56
CA SER A 581 11.72 21.42 6.50
C SER A 581 13.20 21.68 6.63
N TYR A 582 14.01 20.68 6.27
CA TYR A 582 15.42 20.85 5.99
C TYR A 582 15.59 20.85 4.47
N GLU A 583 15.86 22.03 3.90
CA GLU A 583 15.86 22.25 2.45
C GLU A 583 16.99 23.20 2.01
N ASP A 584 17.51 22.96 0.81
CA ASP A 584 18.34 23.92 0.10
C ASP A 584 17.40 24.83 -0.70
N ILE A 585 17.26 26.08 -0.25
CA ILE A 585 16.33 27.05 -0.82
C ILE A 585 16.75 27.42 -2.25
N LYS A 586 18.06 27.61 -2.50
CA LYS A 586 18.59 27.98 -3.81
C LYS A 586 18.36 26.86 -4.84
N ALA A 587 18.64 25.62 -4.46
CA ALA A 587 18.40 24.46 -5.32
C ALA A 587 16.92 24.03 -5.38
N ASN A 588 16.05 24.64 -4.57
CA ASN A 588 14.66 24.26 -4.33
C ASN A 588 14.53 22.75 -4.08
N THR A 589 15.38 22.22 -3.18
CA THR A 589 15.54 20.79 -2.94
C THR A 589 15.30 20.45 -1.47
N LEU A 590 14.39 19.51 -1.22
CA LEU A 590 13.96 19.08 0.12
C LEU A 590 14.66 17.78 0.54
N LEU A 591 15.30 17.79 1.70
CA LEU A 591 16.06 16.66 2.25
C LEU A 591 15.28 15.91 3.34
N GLY A 592 14.45 16.62 4.10
CA GLY A 592 13.54 16.04 5.10
C GLY A 592 12.58 17.07 5.65
N PHE A 593 11.53 16.63 6.35
CA PHE A 593 10.57 17.51 6.99
C PHE A 593 9.89 16.86 8.21
N CYS A 594 9.31 17.70 9.06
CA CYS A 594 8.47 17.36 10.20
C CYS A 594 7.16 18.19 10.15
N ARG A 595 6.03 17.56 10.45
CA ARG A 595 4.72 18.22 10.59
C ARG A 595 4.36 18.29 12.07
N LEU A 596 4.33 19.49 12.62
CA LEU A 596 3.91 19.77 13.98
C LEU A 596 2.53 20.45 13.95
N ARG A 597 1.62 20.06 14.84
CA ARG A 597 0.28 20.63 14.96
C ARG A 597 -0.03 21.01 16.40
N PHE A 598 -0.66 22.17 16.59
CA PHE A 598 -1.43 22.45 17.80
C PHE A 598 -2.90 22.14 17.50
N PRO A 599 -3.47 21.11 18.15
CA PRO A 599 -4.80 20.61 17.81
C PRO A 599 -5.88 21.60 18.24
N SER A 600 -7.02 21.57 17.55
CA SER A 600 -8.18 22.40 17.89
C SER A 600 -9.08 21.74 18.92
N GLN A 601 -9.00 20.42 19.04
CA GLN A 601 -9.75 19.60 19.98
C GLN A 601 -8.85 18.53 20.60
N PHE A 602 -9.10 18.20 21.86
CA PHE A 602 -8.36 17.20 22.63
C PHE A 602 -9.15 15.88 22.65
N LEU A 603 -9.11 15.15 21.54
CA LEU A 603 -10.05 14.04 21.26
C LEU A 603 -9.70 12.71 21.93
N ARG A 604 -8.59 12.67 22.69
CA ARG A 604 -8.06 11.49 23.35
C ARG A 604 -7.34 11.88 24.63
N LYS A 605 -7.32 10.99 25.64
CA LYS A 605 -6.70 11.24 26.95
C LYS A 605 -5.20 11.60 26.86
N GLU A 606 -4.51 11.09 25.86
CA GLU A 606 -3.09 11.36 25.64
C GLU A 606 -2.83 12.77 25.09
N ILE A 607 -3.86 13.42 24.53
CA ILE A 607 -3.78 14.74 23.93
C ILE A 607 -4.47 15.74 24.86
N THR A 608 -3.73 16.73 25.33
CA THR A 608 -4.20 17.77 26.26
C THR A 608 -3.98 19.16 25.67
N GLU A 609 -4.45 20.20 26.36
CA GLU A 609 -4.18 21.59 25.99
C GLU A 609 -2.68 21.94 25.93
N LYS A 610 -1.83 21.25 26.70
CA LYS A 610 -0.39 21.42 26.68
C LYS A 610 0.32 20.56 25.64
N SER A 611 -0.43 19.81 24.82
CA SER A 611 0.12 18.91 23.82
C SER A 611 0.36 19.60 22.48
N ALA A 612 1.49 19.29 21.86
CA ALA A 612 1.75 19.48 20.44
C ALA A 612 1.86 18.11 19.74
N LEU A 613 1.31 17.98 18.54
CA LEU A 613 1.24 16.73 17.81
C LEU A 613 2.29 16.70 16.70
N ILE A 614 3.17 15.71 16.69
CA ILE A 614 4.01 15.41 15.52
C ILE A 614 3.28 14.39 14.66
N ARG A 615 2.80 14.86 13.51
CA ARG A 615 1.95 14.12 12.57
C ARG A 615 2.75 13.31 11.55
N GLU A 616 3.96 13.79 11.24
CA GLU A 616 4.87 13.13 10.30
C GLU A 616 6.31 13.59 10.55
N LEU A 617 7.26 12.66 10.58
CA LEU A 617 8.66 12.92 10.38
C LEU A 617 9.12 12.11 9.16
N HIS A 618 9.72 12.77 8.18
CA HIS A 618 10.19 12.12 6.97
C HIS A 618 11.58 12.62 6.56
N VAL A 619 12.52 11.69 6.38
CA VAL A 619 13.86 11.98 5.85
C VAL A 619 14.06 11.12 4.61
N PHE A 620 14.41 11.75 3.49
CA PHE A 620 14.57 11.02 2.23
C PHE A 620 15.87 10.21 2.25
N GLY A 621 15.80 8.90 1.97
CA GLY A 621 16.99 8.02 2.01
C GLY A 621 18.13 8.43 1.06
N SER A 622 17.81 9.12 -0.04
CA SER A 622 18.79 9.73 -0.94
C SER A 622 19.62 10.84 -0.28
N ALA A 623 19.07 11.58 0.68
CA ALA A 623 19.83 12.56 1.47
C ALA A 623 20.93 11.88 2.30
N VAL A 624 20.64 10.70 2.87
CA VAL A 624 21.61 9.90 3.64
C VAL A 624 22.78 9.44 2.76
N SER A 625 22.52 9.17 1.48
CA SER A 625 23.55 8.69 0.54
C SER A 625 24.49 9.80 0.07
N ILE A 626 24.00 11.04 -0.08
CA ILE A 626 24.82 12.21 -0.43
C ILE A 626 25.87 12.46 0.68
N GLY A 627 25.49 12.26 1.94
CA GLY A 627 26.37 12.48 3.09
C GLY A 627 27.54 11.50 3.20
N LYS A 628 27.53 10.40 2.43
CA LYS A 628 28.67 9.47 2.33
C LYS A 628 29.70 9.85 1.26
N LYS A 629 29.38 10.81 0.37
CA LYS A 629 30.24 11.22 -0.75
C LYS A 629 30.64 12.71 -0.74
N GLY A 630 30.01 13.53 0.09
CA GLY A 630 30.35 14.95 0.27
C GLY A 630 30.88 15.25 1.67
N SER A 631 31.49 16.43 1.84
CA SER A 631 32.03 16.97 3.10
C SER A 631 30.98 17.26 4.18
N ILE A 632 29.69 17.04 3.91
CA ILE A 632 28.60 17.30 4.84
C ILE A 632 28.07 15.96 5.40
N GLN A 633 28.38 15.68 6.67
CA GLN A 633 27.81 14.55 7.41
C GLN A 633 26.29 14.74 7.62
N HIS A 634 25.47 14.23 6.69
CA HIS A 634 24.00 14.29 6.79
C HIS A 634 23.38 13.28 7.80
N THR A 635 24.17 12.69 8.69
CA THR A 635 23.71 11.85 9.81
C THR A 635 23.14 12.74 10.92
N GLY A 636 21.83 13.01 10.89
CA GLY A 636 21.19 13.78 11.96
C GLY A 636 19.94 14.58 11.59
N ILE A 637 19.58 14.68 10.31
CA ILE A 637 18.44 15.50 9.85
C ILE A 637 17.16 15.24 10.66
N GLY A 638 16.83 13.96 10.92
CA GLY A 638 15.67 13.59 11.72
C GLY A 638 15.72 14.14 13.14
N LYS A 639 16.88 14.08 13.80
CA LYS A 639 17.09 14.64 15.15
C LYS A 639 16.99 16.16 15.15
N MET A 640 17.56 16.82 14.15
CA MET A 640 17.50 18.29 14.00
C MET A 640 16.05 18.77 13.84
N LEU A 641 15.26 18.10 12.99
CA LEU A 641 13.86 18.43 12.78
C LEU A 641 13.01 18.20 14.03
N MET A 642 13.27 17.11 14.77
CA MET A 642 12.61 16.84 16.05
C MET A 642 12.96 17.91 17.09
N LYS A 643 14.25 18.26 17.24
CA LYS A 643 14.69 19.33 18.15
C LYS A 643 14.00 20.65 17.83
N LYS A 644 13.90 21.01 16.55
CA LYS A 644 13.18 22.24 16.16
C LYS A 644 11.69 22.19 16.49
N ALA A 645 11.05 21.03 16.35
CA ALA A 645 9.66 20.86 16.75
C ALA A 645 9.48 20.97 18.28
N GLU A 646 10.42 20.44 19.06
CA GLU A 646 10.47 20.58 20.52
C GLU A 646 10.63 22.03 20.95
N GLU A 647 11.55 22.78 20.31
CA GLU A 647 11.71 24.22 20.54
C GLU A 647 10.43 25.02 20.28
N ILE A 648 9.77 24.79 19.12
CA ILE A 648 8.51 25.47 18.77
C ILE A 648 7.41 25.14 19.78
N ALA A 649 7.32 23.88 20.22
CA ALA A 649 6.33 23.46 21.21
C ALA A 649 6.53 24.21 22.54
N LEU A 650 7.75 24.19 23.10
CA LEU A 650 8.07 24.85 24.37
C LEU A 650 7.88 26.37 24.31
N GLN A 651 8.29 27.02 23.22
CA GLN A 651 8.06 28.46 22.99
C GLN A 651 6.57 28.84 22.94
N ASN A 652 5.69 27.88 22.67
CA ASN A 652 4.23 28.07 22.66
C ASN A 652 3.56 27.46 23.89
N HIS A 653 4.30 27.29 24.99
CA HIS A 653 3.83 26.74 26.27
C HIS A 653 3.21 25.34 26.14
N LYS A 654 3.72 24.52 25.22
CA LYS A 654 3.37 23.10 25.10
C LYS A 654 4.49 22.27 25.74
N ASN A 655 4.21 21.68 26.90
CA ASN A 655 5.17 20.82 27.63
C ASN A 655 5.01 19.33 27.32
N LYS A 656 4.21 18.98 26.33
CA LYS A 656 4.01 17.59 25.91
C LYS A 656 4.05 17.50 24.40
N ILE A 657 4.86 16.59 23.85
CA ILE A 657 4.80 16.21 22.44
C ILE A 657 4.22 14.82 22.33
N VAL A 658 3.26 14.66 21.42
CA VAL A 658 2.59 13.41 21.10
C VAL A 658 2.86 13.08 19.63
N VAL A 659 3.47 11.94 19.36
CA VAL A 659 3.87 11.51 18.02
C VAL A 659 3.02 10.32 17.57
N ILE A 660 2.40 10.45 16.39
CA ILE A 660 1.79 9.29 15.72
C ILE A 660 2.85 8.49 14.95
N SER A 661 3.45 7.52 15.63
CA SER A 661 4.48 6.67 15.04
C SER A 661 3.87 5.42 14.39
N GLY A 662 4.39 5.05 13.21
CA GLY A 662 4.21 3.68 12.72
C GLY A 662 4.84 2.68 13.68
N ILE A 663 4.27 1.48 13.78
CA ILE A 663 4.70 0.43 14.71
C ILE A 663 6.21 0.17 14.58
N GLY A 664 6.66 -0.12 13.36
CA GLY A 664 8.06 -0.39 13.03
C GLY A 664 9.01 0.82 13.13
N ALA A 665 8.50 2.00 13.53
CA ALA A 665 9.29 3.21 13.74
C ALA A 665 9.33 3.66 15.22
N ARG A 666 8.61 3.00 16.14
CA ARG A 666 8.56 3.41 17.56
C ARG A 666 9.93 3.42 18.23
N ASP A 667 10.78 2.44 17.93
CA ASP A 667 12.15 2.34 18.44
C ASP A 667 13.02 3.58 18.10
N TYR A 668 12.78 4.23 16.95
CA TYR A 668 13.47 5.47 16.61
C TYR A 668 13.16 6.57 17.62
N TYR A 669 11.90 6.70 18.06
CA TYR A 669 11.47 7.70 19.03
C TYR A 669 11.90 7.35 20.46
N LYS A 670 11.91 6.05 20.82
CA LYS A 670 12.47 5.58 22.10
C LYS A 670 13.92 6.06 22.29
N LYS A 671 14.73 5.97 21.24
CA LYS A 671 16.12 6.49 21.20
C LYS A 671 16.25 8.02 21.32
N LEU A 672 15.15 8.76 21.19
CA LEU A 672 15.09 10.22 21.38
C LEU A 672 14.49 10.62 22.75
N GLY A 673 14.24 9.65 23.63
CA GLY A 673 13.63 9.86 24.94
C GLY A 673 12.12 9.98 24.91
N TYR A 674 11.44 9.40 23.92
CA TYR A 674 9.98 9.27 23.90
C TYR A 674 9.56 7.90 24.42
N GLU A 675 8.43 7.84 25.12
CA GLU A 675 7.88 6.63 25.69
C GLU A 675 6.51 6.30 25.08
N GLY A 676 6.09 5.04 25.14
CA GLY A 676 4.77 4.64 24.64
C GLY A 676 3.65 5.09 25.59
N GLU A 677 2.68 5.86 25.09
CA GLU A 677 1.48 6.24 25.83
C GLU A 677 0.25 6.02 24.92
N GLY A 678 -0.54 4.98 25.22
CA GLY A 678 -1.68 4.59 24.39
C GLY A 678 -1.29 4.26 22.96
N ALA A 679 -1.84 4.99 21.99
CA ALA A 679 -1.53 4.81 20.56
C ALA A 679 -0.30 5.58 20.06
N TYR A 680 0.37 6.35 20.93
CA TYR A 680 1.36 7.35 20.55
C TYR A 680 2.73 7.12 21.22
N MET A 681 3.75 7.83 20.70
CA MET A 681 5.01 8.04 21.40
C MET A 681 5.00 9.44 22.00
N VAL A 682 5.31 9.58 23.28
CA VAL A 682 5.14 10.82 24.05
C VAL A 682 6.44 11.22 24.73
N LYS A 683 6.71 12.53 24.78
CA LYS A 683 7.76 13.13 25.60
C LYS A 683 7.18 14.33 26.34
N LYS A 684 7.53 14.47 27.62
CA LYS A 684 7.05 15.53 28.52
C LYS A 684 8.25 16.31 29.05
N TRP A 685 8.03 17.57 29.37
CA TRP A 685 8.98 18.42 30.09
C TRP A 685 8.28 18.97 31.33
N ASP A 686 9.00 19.05 32.43
CA ASP A 686 8.54 19.82 33.58
C ASP A 686 8.69 21.30 33.23
N MET A 687 7.59 22.05 33.27
CA MET A 687 7.54 23.49 32.98
C MET A 687 7.05 24.25 34.19
#